data_AF-K9XY29-F1
#
_entry.id   AF-K9XY29-F1
#
_cell.length_a   1.000
_cell.length_b   1.000
_cell.length_c   1.000
_cell.angle_alpha   90.00
_cell.angle_beta   90.00
_cell.angle_gamma   90.00
#
_symmetry.space_group_name_H-M   'P 1'
#
loop_
_entity.id
_entity.type
_entity.pdbx_description
1 polymer ?
#
loop_
_entity_poly.entity_id
_entity_poly.type
_entity_poly.pdbx_seq_one_letter_code
_entity_poly.pdbx_strand_id
1 'polypeptide(L)'
;MASSIINLSSLNGINGFILKGLEQDSRFADVVSSAVDLNGDGLSDLIIGAKDADPNSKQNAGKVYVIFGKNTSFSGFSLANLNGTNGFVINGINAGDKIGSAIASADVNNDGLSDLIIGANGADANGISNTGKTYVVFGNTIGYSSSFNLSTLNGTNGFVINGVSSGDFSGSAVSNAGDLNGDGIDDLVIGANFADTNGISNTGRSYVVFGKKTGLGANFNLSSLNGSNGFAIAGINQDDYSGISVSGAGDFNGDGIKDLIIGANRADAHGRSNSGETYVVFGKKEGFGATLNLANLNGSNGFVIKGINSGDSSGSAVSHAGDFNGDGIDDLIIAAPQADPNGQTNTGEVYLLFGSKTEFKSNFDLSTLNGKNGFVINGLKVDNLSNTSVSSAGDVNGDGINDVIIGSRNADAAQGESYVLFGSSNAFPSRINLANLKASQGFILKGINAGDLAGNSVSSAGDVNGDGIDDLIVGAPQANPNSIRDAGESYVVFGQDQRSLTIADFTRGPGQNVNSSGVAEKILIQLNNGEGVTKVDFTISYNPQLLDITGLSLDSNLPTGDWKVSVSKDITGQLKVHLTGDALAQGVANLAYLNAKVPSTATYGATGEIKIESMQLNGGSFNVIGDKTTHLVAYLGDANRDRKYSSADVVAISRLAAGLDSSLSAYSGVDPLLVADINGDGVISALDAALVANVVNGSTNSFIPPLP
;
A
#
# COMPACT_ATOMS: atom_id res chain seq x y z
N MET A 1 -11.13 -19.30 6.91
CA MET A 1 -12.51 -18.84 6.60
C MET A 1 -12.40 -18.00 5.35
N ALA A 2 -13.41 -18.04 4.50
CA ALA A 2 -13.48 -17.27 3.26
C ALA A 2 -13.18 -15.79 3.51
N SER A 3 -12.47 -15.20 2.55
CA SER A 3 -12.05 -13.80 2.42
C SER A 3 -13.00 -12.77 3.05
N SER A 4 -12.40 -11.80 3.74
CA SER A 4 -12.95 -10.48 4.08
C SER A 4 -13.33 -9.72 2.80
N ILE A 5 -14.41 -10.12 2.13
CA ILE A 5 -14.94 -9.39 0.96
C ILE A 5 -15.98 -8.39 1.44
N ILE A 6 -15.77 -7.12 1.10
CA ILE A 6 -16.76 -6.06 1.20
C ILE A 6 -17.32 -5.82 -0.19
N ASN A 7 -18.62 -6.10 -0.37
CA ASN A 7 -19.30 -5.74 -1.61
C ASN A 7 -19.64 -4.25 -1.57
N LEU A 8 -19.20 -3.48 -2.56
CA LEU A 8 -19.39 -2.02 -2.59
C LEU A 8 -20.88 -1.62 -2.69
N SER A 9 -21.76 -2.54 -3.10
CA SER A 9 -23.21 -2.35 -3.05
C SER A 9 -23.81 -2.37 -1.64
N SER A 10 -23.03 -2.78 -0.62
CA SER A 10 -23.47 -2.83 0.78
C SER A 10 -23.24 -1.53 1.56
N LEU A 11 -22.60 -0.54 0.93
CA LEU A 11 -22.33 0.78 1.53
C LEU A 11 -23.64 1.52 1.80
N ASN A 12 -23.85 1.96 3.05
CA ASN A 12 -25.15 2.43 3.52
C ASN A 12 -25.10 3.74 4.34
N GLY A 13 -23.92 4.37 4.44
CA GLY A 13 -23.66 5.57 5.22
C GLY A 13 -23.17 5.32 6.65
N ILE A 14 -23.04 4.05 7.07
CA ILE A 14 -22.39 3.62 8.34
C ILE A 14 -21.01 3.02 8.07
N ASN A 15 -20.86 2.24 6.99
CA ASN A 15 -19.62 1.57 6.60
C ASN A 15 -18.98 2.22 5.35
N GLY A 16 -19.37 3.45 5.04
CA GLY A 16 -19.05 4.15 3.80
C GLY A 16 -20.28 4.48 2.95
N PHE A 17 -20.08 5.09 1.79
CA PHE A 17 -21.16 5.61 0.93
C PHE A 17 -20.75 5.65 -0.56
N ILE A 18 -21.75 5.89 -1.43
CA ILE A 18 -21.56 5.92 -2.88
C ILE A 18 -21.82 7.33 -3.42
N LEU A 19 -20.86 7.87 -4.16
CA LEU A 19 -20.99 9.10 -4.94
C LEU A 19 -21.29 8.75 -6.39
N LYS A 20 -22.28 9.43 -6.98
CA LYS A 20 -22.77 9.13 -8.33
C LYS A 20 -22.54 10.33 -9.24
N GLY A 21 -21.86 10.10 -10.36
CA GLY A 21 -21.70 11.09 -11.41
C GLY A 21 -23.05 11.55 -11.98
N LEU A 22 -23.06 12.78 -12.50
CA LEU A 22 -24.28 13.48 -12.89
C LEU A 22 -24.45 13.60 -14.41
N GLU A 23 -23.39 13.30 -15.18
CA GLU A 23 -23.28 13.66 -16.59
C GLU A 23 -22.85 12.47 -17.42
N GLN A 24 -23.52 12.28 -18.56
CA GLN A 24 -23.23 11.20 -19.49
C GLN A 24 -21.80 11.29 -20.02
N ASP A 25 -21.11 10.15 -20.11
CA ASP A 25 -19.74 10.01 -20.58
C ASP A 25 -18.68 10.84 -19.82
N SER A 26 -19.05 11.47 -18.70
CA SER A 26 -18.14 12.30 -17.90
C SER A 26 -17.04 11.50 -17.20
N ARG A 27 -17.26 10.19 -17.02
CA ARG A 27 -16.34 9.26 -16.36
C ARG A 27 -15.89 9.79 -14.99
N PHE A 28 -16.86 10.20 -14.17
CA PHE A 28 -16.60 10.59 -12.79
C PHE A 28 -15.84 9.48 -12.05
N ALA A 29 -14.85 9.88 -11.25
CA ALA A 29 -13.94 8.98 -10.54
C ALA A 29 -13.04 8.15 -11.47
N ASP A 30 -12.74 8.66 -12.67
CA ASP A 30 -11.59 8.15 -13.44
C ASP A 30 -10.29 8.36 -12.66
N VAL A 31 -10.19 9.47 -11.93
CA VAL A 31 -9.13 9.79 -10.97
C VAL A 31 -9.75 10.12 -9.62
N VAL A 32 -9.22 9.52 -8.56
CA VAL A 32 -9.42 9.90 -7.16
C VAL A 32 -8.05 10.23 -6.56
N SER A 33 -8.00 11.13 -5.59
CA SER A 33 -6.77 11.55 -4.92
C SER A 33 -6.83 11.24 -3.44
N SER A 34 -5.66 11.23 -2.79
CA SER A 34 -5.54 11.23 -1.34
C SER A 34 -6.29 12.43 -0.77
N ALA A 35 -6.98 12.19 0.34
CA ALA A 35 -7.81 13.20 0.95
C ALA A 35 -7.00 14.22 1.74
N VAL A 36 -7.65 15.35 2.01
CA VAL A 36 -7.00 16.56 2.52
C VAL A 36 -7.94 17.46 3.25
N ASP A 37 -7.44 18.27 4.17
CA ASP A 37 -8.24 19.34 4.75
C ASP A 37 -8.06 20.64 3.93
N LEU A 38 -8.96 20.87 2.96
CA LEU A 38 -8.95 22.10 2.13
C LEU A 38 -9.67 23.27 2.82
N ASN A 39 -10.51 22.97 3.82
CA ASN A 39 -11.39 23.96 4.45
C ASN A 39 -10.93 24.34 5.88
N GLY A 40 -9.95 23.64 6.43
CA GLY A 40 -9.35 23.85 7.75
C GLY A 40 -10.21 23.37 8.93
N ASP A 41 -11.16 22.44 8.73
CA ASP A 41 -12.03 21.93 9.78
C ASP A 41 -11.48 20.70 10.52
N GLY A 42 -10.32 20.21 10.11
CA GLY A 42 -9.62 19.06 10.69
C GLY A 42 -10.10 17.71 10.17
N LEU A 43 -11.01 17.67 9.20
CA LEU A 43 -11.47 16.45 8.55
C LEU A 43 -10.91 16.34 7.14
N SER A 44 -10.79 15.10 6.68
CA SER A 44 -10.33 14.85 5.32
C SER A 44 -11.46 15.10 4.31
N ASP A 45 -11.15 15.85 3.26
CA ASP A 45 -12.02 16.17 2.12
C ASP A 45 -11.66 15.28 0.92
N LEU A 46 -12.69 14.87 0.17
CA LEU A 46 -12.54 14.02 -1.00
C LEU A 46 -12.39 14.84 -2.27
N ILE A 47 -11.46 14.45 -3.13
CA ILE A 47 -11.24 15.08 -4.43
C ILE A 47 -11.36 14.05 -5.55
N ILE A 48 -12.24 14.33 -6.52
CA ILE A 48 -12.61 13.37 -7.56
C ILE A 48 -12.63 14.04 -8.94
N GLY A 49 -11.91 13.46 -9.89
CA GLY A 49 -11.81 13.93 -11.26
C GLY A 49 -12.85 13.32 -12.19
N ALA A 50 -13.30 14.13 -13.15
CA ALA A 50 -14.16 13.74 -14.27
C ALA A 50 -13.62 14.44 -15.54
N LYS A 51 -12.45 13.99 -16.00
CA LYS A 51 -11.67 14.67 -17.06
C LYS A 51 -12.38 14.76 -18.41
N ASP A 52 -13.38 13.90 -18.65
CA ASP A 52 -14.15 13.85 -19.89
C ASP A 52 -15.52 14.55 -19.76
N ALA A 53 -15.78 15.25 -18.65
CA ALA A 53 -16.98 16.07 -18.49
C ALA A 53 -17.00 17.29 -19.42
N ASP A 54 -18.20 17.76 -19.77
CA ASP A 54 -18.47 18.87 -20.69
C ASP A 54 -19.06 20.10 -19.96
N PRO A 55 -18.36 20.71 -18.99
CA PRO A 55 -18.86 21.88 -18.28
C PRO A 55 -19.17 23.02 -19.25
N ASN A 56 -20.34 23.64 -19.10
CA ASN A 56 -20.78 24.76 -19.93
C ASN A 56 -20.69 24.48 -21.44
N SER A 57 -20.98 23.23 -21.84
CA SER A 57 -20.94 22.76 -23.24
C SER A 57 -19.54 22.81 -23.89
N LYS A 58 -18.48 22.78 -23.07
CA LYS A 58 -17.10 22.68 -23.55
C LYS A 58 -16.64 21.25 -23.50
N GLN A 59 -16.60 20.61 -24.67
CA GLN A 59 -16.32 19.18 -24.80
C GLN A 59 -14.99 18.79 -24.12
N ASN A 60 -15.01 17.79 -23.24
CA ASN A 60 -13.85 17.26 -22.51
C ASN A 60 -13.00 18.35 -21.85
N ALA A 61 -13.62 19.44 -21.38
CA ALA A 61 -12.90 20.44 -20.59
C ALA A 61 -12.56 19.89 -19.19
N GLY A 62 -13.35 18.93 -18.71
CA GLY A 62 -13.16 18.25 -17.43
C GLY A 62 -13.78 18.97 -16.24
N LYS A 63 -14.05 18.22 -15.18
CA LYS A 63 -14.48 18.73 -13.88
C LYS A 63 -13.69 18.08 -12.76
N VAL A 64 -13.53 18.81 -11.65
CA VAL A 64 -13.06 18.26 -10.37
C VAL A 64 -14.11 18.56 -9.31
N TYR A 65 -14.47 17.56 -8.53
CA TYR A 65 -15.41 17.67 -7.42
C TYR A 65 -14.64 17.61 -6.11
N VAL A 66 -14.91 18.56 -5.22
CA VAL A 66 -14.42 18.55 -3.84
C VAL A 66 -15.63 18.32 -2.94
N ILE A 67 -15.55 17.35 -2.04
CA ILE A 67 -16.60 17.01 -1.08
C ILE A 67 -16.01 17.10 0.32
N PHE A 68 -16.59 17.93 1.18
CA PHE A 68 -16.04 18.13 2.51
C PHE A 68 -16.37 16.99 3.48
N GLY A 69 -15.38 16.67 4.31
CA GLY A 69 -15.52 15.74 5.44
C GLY A 69 -16.58 16.19 6.43
N LYS A 70 -17.13 15.23 7.21
CA LYS A 70 -18.07 15.56 8.29
C LYS A 70 -18.30 14.40 9.26
N ASN A 71 -18.48 14.76 10.53
CA ASN A 71 -18.80 13.83 11.63
C ASN A 71 -20.29 13.43 11.69
N THR A 72 -21.01 13.58 10.58
CA THR A 72 -22.42 13.21 10.47
C THR A 72 -22.62 12.33 9.24
N SER A 73 -23.64 11.47 9.26
CA SER A 73 -23.85 10.49 8.19
C SER A 73 -23.89 11.11 6.79
N PHE A 74 -23.17 10.50 5.86
CA PHE A 74 -23.20 10.80 4.42
C PHE A 74 -24.40 10.17 3.69
N SER A 75 -25.33 9.53 4.41
CA SER A 75 -26.51 8.91 3.82
C SER A 75 -27.31 9.91 2.97
N GLY A 76 -27.54 9.55 1.69
CA GLY A 76 -28.28 10.37 0.74
C GLY A 76 -27.52 11.58 0.17
N PHE A 77 -26.20 11.68 0.39
CA PHE A 77 -25.39 12.73 -0.24
C PHE A 77 -25.47 12.67 -1.77
N SER A 78 -25.47 13.84 -2.42
CA SER A 78 -25.54 13.97 -3.88
C SER A 78 -24.68 15.13 -4.36
N LEU A 79 -23.90 14.89 -5.41
CA LEU A 79 -23.06 15.91 -6.05
C LEU A 79 -23.86 17.10 -6.59
N ALA A 80 -25.16 16.92 -6.88
CA ALA A 80 -26.01 17.99 -7.36
C ALA A 80 -26.30 19.07 -6.30
N ASN A 81 -26.02 18.75 -5.03
CA ASN A 81 -26.31 19.61 -3.88
C ASN A 81 -25.06 20.34 -3.34
N LEU A 82 -23.94 20.31 -4.07
CA LEU A 82 -22.74 21.06 -3.70
C LEU A 82 -23.04 22.56 -3.67
N ASN A 83 -22.75 23.19 -2.54
CA ASN A 83 -23.17 24.57 -2.28
C ASN A 83 -22.05 25.46 -1.71
N GLY A 84 -20.84 24.93 -1.55
CA GLY A 84 -19.69 25.61 -0.97
C GLY A 84 -19.49 25.40 0.53
N THR A 85 -20.50 24.88 1.25
CA THR A 85 -20.38 24.47 2.66
C THR A 85 -20.26 22.96 2.84
N ASN A 86 -20.55 22.17 1.80
CA ASN A 86 -20.44 20.71 1.77
C ASN A 86 -19.52 20.24 0.63
N GLY A 87 -18.71 21.15 0.10
CA GLY A 87 -17.91 20.96 -1.10
C GLY A 87 -18.34 21.85 -2.27
N PHE A 88 -17.62 21.74 -3.38
CA PHE A 88 -17.77 22.57 -4.57
C PHE A 88 -17.25 21.87 -5.83
N VAL A 89 -17.55 22.44 -7.01
CA VAL A 89 -17.06 21.93 -8.30
C VAL A 89 -16.12 22.91 -8.99
N ILE A 90 -15.07 22.40 -9.60
CA ILE A 90 -14.14 23.15 -10.45
C ILE A 90 -14.40 22.74 -11.90
N ASN A 91 -14.61 23.73 -12.76
CA ASN A 91 -14.91 23.49 -14.17
C ASN A 91 -13.71 23.82 -15.05
N GLY A 92 -13.44 22.96 -16.04
CA GLY A 92 -12.43 23.20 -17.07
C GLY A 92 -12.71 24.45 -17.91
N ILE A 93 -11.64 25.08 -18.40
CA ILE A 93 -11.73 26.37 -19.08
C ILE A 93 -11.99 26.20 -20.58
N ASN A 94 -11.24 25.36 -21.30
CA ASN A 94 -11.39 25.17 -22.74
C ASN A 94 -11.70 23.72 -23.08
N ALA A 95 -12.33 23.53 -24.24
CA ALA A 95 -12.60 22.19 -24.76
C ALA A 95 -11.28 21.42 -24.95
N GLY A 96 -11.21 20.19 -24.48
CA GLY A 96 -10.02 19.35 -24.56
C GLY A 96 -8.96 19.58 -23.47
N ASP A 97 -9.12 20.58 -22.59
CA ASP A 97 -8.16 20.84 -21.50
C ASP A 97 -8.05 19.64 -20.53
N LYS A 98 -9.15 18.88 -20.35
CA LYS A 98 -9.24 17.68 -19.52
C LYS A 98 -8.72 17.88 -18.09
N ILE A 99 -9.18 18.93 -17.40
CA ILE A 99 -8.81 19.10 -15.99
C ILE A 99 -9.25 17.89 -15.17
N GLY A 100 -8.47 17.53 -14.15
CA GLY A 100 -8.73 16.35 -13.33
C GLY A 100 -8.27 15.05 -13.99
N SER A 101 -7.37 15.13 -14.99
CA SER A 101 -6.68 13.95 -15.54
C SER A 101 -5.58 13.41 -14.63
N ALA A 102 -5.13 14.23 -13.68
CA ALA A 102 -4.37 13.83 -12.51
C ALA A 102 -4.70 14.82 -11.37
N ILE A 103 -4.70 14.36 -10.14
CA ILE A 103 -5.07 15.17 -8.97
C ILE A 103 -4.14 14.80 -7.82
N ALA A 104 -3.68 15.82 -7.11
CA ALA A 104 -2.92 15.68 -5.87
C ALA A 104 -3.17 16.89 -4.98
N SER A 105 -2.52 16.93 -3.83
CA SER A 105 -2.68 18.00 -2.87
C SER A 105 -1.47 18.11 -1.96
N ALA A 106 -1.16 19.35 -1.53
CA ALA A 106 0.03 19.67 -0.73
C ALA A 106 -0.12 21.09 -0.17
N ASP A 107 0.52 21.42 0.95
CA ASP A 107 0.59 22.82 1.41
C ASP A 107 1.79 23.52 0.74
N VAL A 108 1.61 23.95 -0.52
CA VAL A 108 2.71 24.51 -1.32
C VAL A 108 3.00 25.98 -1.00
N ASN A 109 2.15 26.60 -0.17
CA ASN A 109 2.27 27.99 0.25
C ASN A 109 2.61 28.13 1.75
N ASN A 110 2.64 27.02 2.50
CA ASN A 110 2.90 26.96 3.93
C ASN A 110 2.00 27.92 4.74
N ASP A 111 0.69 27.83 4.51
CA ASP A 111 -0.35 28.51 5.30
C ASP A 111 -1.07 27.58 6.29
N GLY A 112 -0.74 26.29 6.27
CA GLY A 112 -1.29 25.26 7.13
C GLY A 112 -2.57 24.62 6.59
N LEU A 113 -3.02 24.99 5.39
CA LEU A 113 -4.10 24.34 4.68
C LEU A 113 -3.54 23.55 3.50
N SER A 114 -4.19 22.44 3.16
CA SER A 114 -3.84 21.76 1.93
C SER A 114 -4.26 22.62 0.72
N ASP A 115 -3.43 22.62 -0.32
CA ASP A 115 -3.75 23.17 -1.63
C ASP A 115 -4.09 22.04 -2.60
N LEU A 116 -4.95 22.32 -3.57
CA LEU A 116 -5.36 21.37 -4.59
C LEU A 116 -4.53 21.53 -5.87
N ILE A 117 -3.92 20.44 -6.34
CA ILE A 117 -3.10 20.37 -7.56
C ILE A 117 -3.87 19.58 -8.63
N ILE A 118 -4.12 20.20 -9.79
CA ILE A 118 -4.99 19.66 -10.84
C ILE A 118 -4.24 19.63 -12.16
N GLY A 119 -3.98 18.42 -12.67
CA GLY A 119 -3.47 18.18 -14.01
C GLY A 119 -4.51 18.49 -15.09
N ALA A 120 -4.04 19.10 -16.18
CA ALA A 120 -4.80 19.42 -17.38
C ALA A 120 -3.92 19.15 -18.60
N ASN A 121 -3.60 17.88 -18.81
CA ASN A 121 -2.62 17.42 -19.79
C ASN A 121 -2.95 17.78 -21.24
N GLY A 122 -4.23 17.97 -21.58
CA GLY A 122 -4.68 18.40 -22.91
C GLY A 122 -4.66 19.92 -23.11
N ALA A 123 -4.34 20.71 -22.08
CA ALA A 123 -4.45 22.16 -22.16
C ALA A 123 -3.32 22.80 -22.98
N ASP A 124 -3.69 23.85 -23.71
CA ASP A 124 -2.75 24.66 -24.49
C ASP A 124 -2.18 25.78 -23.62
N ALA A 125 -0.90 25.68 -23.26
CA ALA A 125 -0.18 26.73 -22.54
C ALA A 125 0.51 27.66 -23.51
N ASN A 126 0.41 28.97 -23.25
CA ASN A 126 1.04 30.01 -24.07
C ASN A 126 0.74 29.89 -25.59
N GLY A 127 -0.42 29.32 -25.95
CA GLY A 127 -0.85 29.12 -27.34
C GLY A 127 -0.17 27.96 -28.07
N ILE A 128 0.54 27.08 -27.35
CA ILE A 128 1.21 25.90 -27.90
C ILE A 128 0.36 24.67 -27.60
N SER A 129 0.12 23.85 -28.63
CA SER A 129 -0.84 22.75 -28.54
C SER A 129 -0.39 21.61 -27.65
N ASN A 130 -1.26 21.14 -26.75
CA ASN A 130 -1.03 19.97 -25.90
C ASN A 130 0.29 20.04 -25.11
N THR A 131 0.73 21.24 -24.72
CA THR A 131 1.84 21.36 -23.76
C THR A 131 1.45 20.83 -22.38
N GLY A 132 0.15 20.91 -22.06
CA GLY A 132 -0.39 20.65 -20.74
C GLY A 132 -0.27 21.85 -19.81
N LYS A 133 -1.08 21.84 -18.75
CA LYS A 133 -1.04 22.76 -17.61
C LYS A 133 -1.26 22.00 -16.31
N THR A 134 -0.80 22.59 -15.22
CA THR A 134 -1.21 22.22 -13.86
C THR A 134 -1.80 23.46 -13.17
N TYR A 135 -2.93 23.31 -12.52
CA TYR A 135 -3.53 24.37 -11.71
C TYR A 135 -3.31 24.07 -10.24
N VAL A 136 -2.91 25.07 -9.46
CA VAL A 136 -2.87 25.00 -8.00
C VAL A 136 -3.96 25.93 -7.48
N VAL A 137 -4.85 25.42 -6.64
CA VAL A 137 -5.93 26.19 -5.98
C VAL A 137 -5.67 26.13 -4.49
N PHE A 138 -5.50 27.28 -3.85
CA PHE A 138 -5.15 27.31 -2.43
C PHE A 138 -6.34 26.94 -1.53
N GLY A 139 -6.03 26.26 -0.43
CA GLY A 139 -6.97 25.99 0.66
C GLY A 139 -7.54 27.28 1.25
N ASN A 140 -8.72 27.20 1.89
CA ASN A 140 -9.40 28.39 2.41
C ASN A 140 -10.43 28.08 3.51
N THR A 141 -10.31 28.76 4.65
CA THR A 141 -11.23 28.68 5.80
C THR A 141 -12.44 29.63 5.72
N ILE A 142 -12.42 30.61 4.83
CA ILE A 142 -13.47 31.65 4.72
C ILE A 142 -14.72 31.12 3.97
N GLY A 143 -14.67 29.87 3.50
CA GLY A 143 -15.76 29.18 2.82
C GLY A 143 -15.68 29.31 1.30
N TYR A 144 -16.25 28.32 0.62
CA TYR A 144 -16.23 28.22 -0.83
C TYR A 144 -17.59 28.63 -1.42
N SER A 145 -17.59 29.00 -2.70
CA SER A 145 -18.81 29.01 -3.50
C SER A 145 -19.09 27.60 -4.02
N SER A 146 -20.31 27.32 -4.49
CA SER A 146 -20.66 26.03 -5.10
C SER A 146 -19.80 25.66 -6.32
N SER A 147 -19.16 26.66 -6.96
CA SER A 147 -18.19 26.42 -8.01
C SER A 147 -16.99 27.36 -7.93
N PHE A 148 -15.82 26.87 -8.32
CA PHE A 148 -14.59 27.64 -8.46
C PHE A 148 -14.22 27.84 -9.93
N ASN A 149 -13.78 29.06 -10.28
CA ASN A 149 -13.39 29.41 -11.64
C ASN A 149 -11.87 29.56 -11.73
N LEU A 150 -11.21 28.62 -12.41
CA LEU A 150 -9.76 28.59 -12.60
C LEU A 150 -9.18 29.84 -13.28
N SER A 151 -9.96 30.57 -14.07
CA SER A 151 -9.49 31.83 -14.68
C SER A 151 -9.32 32.98 -13.66
N THR A 152 -9.76 32.79 -12.41
CA THR A 152 -9.63 33.79 -11.33
C THR A 152 -8.36 33.62 -10.49
N LEU A 153 -7.52 32.62 -10.82
CA LEU A 153 -6.23 32.41 -10.16
C LEU A 153 -5.33 33.62 -10.37
N ASN A 154 -4.80 34.16 -9.28
CA ASN A 154 -4.09 35.45 -9.28
C ASN A 154 -2.82 35.46 -8.42
N GLY A 155 -2.42 34.32 -7.87
CA GLY A 155 -1.27 34.17 -6.98
C GLY A 155 -1.59 34.32 -5.48
N THR A 156 -2.80 34.77 -5.11
CA THR A 156 -3.26 34.81 -3.71
C THR A 156 -4.32 33.74 -3.41
N ASN A 157 -4.90 33.14 -4.43
CA ASN A 157 -5.88 32.03 -4.34
C ASN A 157 -5.42 30.80 -5.13
N GLY A 158 -4.12 30.73 -5.41
CA GLY A 158 -3.49 29.75 -6.28
C GLY A 158 -2.96 30.34 -7.58
N PHE A 159 -2.45 29.48 -8.45
CA PHE A 159 -1.71 29.85 -9.66
C PHE A 159 -1.75 28.76 -10.73
N VAL A 160 -1.29 29.09 -11.94
CA VAL A 160 -1.20 28.17 -13.08
C VAL A 160 0.25 27.87 -13.40
N ILE A 161 0.58 26.60 -13.61
CA ILE A 161 1.87 26.11 -14.09
C ILE A 161 1.72 25.72 -15.56
N ASN A 162 2.53 26.33 -16.42
CA ASN A 162 2.47 26.16 -17.86
C ASN A 162 3.54 25.18 -18.36
N GLY A 163 3.11 24.22 -19.18
CA GLY A 163 3.96 23.28 -19.90
C GLY A 163 4.94 23.95 -20.87
N VAL A 164 5.90 23.17 -21.36
CA VAL A 164 7.04 23.70 -22.15
C VAL A 164 6.85 23.52 -23.65
N SER A 165 6.75 22.29 -24.13
CA SER A 165 6.78 21.98 -25.57
C SER A 165 5.51 21.29 -26.04
N SER A 166 5.20 21.46 -27.33
CA SER A 166 4.01 20.88 -27.95
C SER A 166 4.02 19.37 -27.81
N GLY A 167 2.93 18.79 -27.31
CA GLY A 167 2.81 17.33 -27.16
C GLY A 167 3.59 16.74 -25.99
N ASP A 168 4.12 17.56 -25.06
CA ASP A 168 4.73 17.06 -23.82
C ASP A 168 3.68 16.51 -22.85
N PHE A 169 2.42 16.98 -22.96
CA PHE A 169 1.28 16.63 -22.09
C PHE A 169 1.57 16.77 -20.58
N SER A 170 2.27 17.83 -20.17
CA SER A 170 2.57 18.06 -18.76
C SER A 170 1.31 18.13 -17.89
N GLY A 171 1.37 17.58 -16.69
CA GLY A 171 0.19 17.41 -15.85
C GLY A 171 -0.60 16.14 -16.19
N SER A 172 -0.02 15.21 -16.95
CA SER A 172 -0.57 13.86 -17.14
C SER A 172 -0.47 13.00 -15.88
N ALA A 173 0.48 13.32 -15.00
CA ALA A 173 0.59 12.83 -13.64
C ALA A 173 1.04 13.99 -12.74
N VAL A 174 0.49 14.10 -11.53
CA VAL A 174 0.88 15.07 -10.51
C VAL A 174 0.88 14.39 -9.14
N SER A 175 1.75 14.81 -8.23
CA SER A 175 1.75 14.34 -6.84
C SER A 175 2.36 15.38 -5.90
N ASN A 176 2.07 15.25 -4.60
CA ASN A 176 2.87 15.88 -3.55
C ASN A 176 4.24 15.22 -3.54
N ALA A 177 5.30 15.99 -3.76
CA ALA A 177 6.66 15.48 -3.66
C ALA A 177 7.18 15.52 -2.21
N GLY A 178 6.44 16.15 -1.29
CA GLY A 178 6.90 16.52 0.04
C GLY A 178 7.99 17.59 -0.03
N ASP A 179 8.61 17.89 1.09
CA ASP A 179 9.75 18.82 1.16
C ASP A 179 11.04 18.15 0.65
N LEU A 180 11.26 18.20 -0.66
CA LEU A 180 12.45 17.61 -1.30
C LEU A 180 13.72 18.43 -1.05
N ASN A 181 13.56 19.71 -0.70
CA ASN A 181 14.67 20.66 -0.59
C ASN A 181 15.01 21.01 0.87
N GLY A 182 14.21 20.55 1.83
CA GLY A 182 14.43 20.68 3.26
C GLY A 182 14.12 22.08 3.82
N ASP A 183 13.27 22.88 3.17
CA ASP A 183 12.88 24.23 3.61
C ASP A 183 11.59 24.27 4.43
N GLY A 184 10.94 23.13 4.64
CA GLY A 184 9.71 22.96 5.40
C GLY A 184 8.46 23.38 4.64
N ILE A 185 8.50 23.44 3.31
CA ILE A 185 7.34 23.67 2.45
C ILE A 185 7.20 22.48 1.51
N ASP A 186 5.98 21.99 1.29
CA ASP A 186 5.77 20.90 0.35
C ASP A 186 6.07 21.33 -1.09
N ASP A 187 6.78 20.48 -1.81
CA ASP A 187 7.07 20.63 -3.22
C ASP A 187 6.08 19.80 -4.06
N LEU A 188 5.96 20.15 -5.34
CA LEU A 188 5.09 19.44 -6.27
C LEU A 188 5.89 18.77 -7.39
N VAL A 189 5.46 17.58 -7.81
CA VAL A 189 6.00 16.88 -8.99
C VAL A 189 4.96 16.79 -10.10
N ILE A 190 5.40 17.00 -11.35
CA ILE A 190 4.57 16.99 -12.55
C ILE A 190 5.22 16.10 -13.61
N GLY A 191 4.50 15.09 -14.09
CA GLY A 191 4.89 14.25 -15.22
C GLY A 191 4.57 14.88 -16.58
N ALA A 192 5.46 14.66 -17.54
CA ALA A 192 5.33 14.99 -18.97
C ALA A 192 5.93 13.83 -19.78
N ASN A 193 5.22 12.71 -19.78
CA ASN A 193 5.72 11.40 -20.19
C ASN A 193 6.05 11.27 -21.69
N PHE A 194 5.62 12.23 -22.52
CA PHE A 194 5.96 12.29 -23.95
C PHE A 194 7.00 13.37 -24.27
N ALA A 195 7.56 14.05 -23.26
CA ALA A 195 8.52 15.10 -23.49
C ALA A 195 9.82 14.55 -24.12
N ASP A 196 10.33 15.30 -25.09
CA ASP A 196 11.64 15.06 -25.68
C ASP A 196 12.72 15.67 -24.79
N THR A 197 13.72 14.88 -24.42
CA THR A 197 14.86 15.37 -23.64
C THR A 197 16.18 15.15 -24.37
N ASN A 198 17.05 16.15 -24.34
CA ASN A 198 18.38 16.09 -24.97
C ASN A 198 18.36 15.68 -26.46
N GLY A 199 17.27 16.00 -27.18
CA GLY A 199 17.09 15.66 -28.59
C GLY A 199 16.66 14.21 -28.86
N ILE A 200 16.27 13.47 -27.83
CA ILE A 200 15.78 12.09 -27.92
C ILE A 200 14.25 12.11 -27.74
N SER A 201 13.54 11.44 -28.64
CA SER A 201 12.08 11.50 -28.69
C SER A 201 11.42 10.68 -27.59
N ASN A 202 10.37 11.23 -26.97
CA ASN A 202 9.56 10.59 -25.94
C ASN A 202 10.35 9.89 -24.83
N THR A 203 11.51 10.42 -24.43
CA THR A 203 12.20 9.91 -23.23
C THR A 203 11.35 10.10 -21.98
N GLY A 204 10.43 11.08 -22.04
CA GLY A 204 9.68 11.57 -20.91
C GLY A 204 10.50 12.52 -20.04
N ARG A 205 9.81 13.30 -19.23
CA ARG A 205 10.39 14.23 -18.26
C ARG A 205 9.45 14.36 -17.07
N SER A 206 10.02 14.56 -15.89
CA SER A 206 9.30 15.06 -14.72
C SER A 206 9.81 16.45 -14.34
N TYR A 207 8.99 17.23 -13.66
CA TYR A 207 9.36 18.55 -13.16
C TYR A 207 9.02 18.64 -11.69
N VAL A 208 9.96 19.08 -10.88
CA VAL A 208 9.72 19.47 -9.50
C VAL A 208 9.62 20.99 -9.46
N VAL A 209 8.56 21.52 -8.85
CA VAL A 209 8.44 22.97 -8.55
C VAL A 209 8.43 23.10 -7.04
N PHE A 210 9.33 23.96 -6.52
CA PHE A 210 9.40 24.14 -5.08
C PHE A 210 8.27 25.00 -4.54
N GLY A 211 7.68 24.54 -3.43
CA GLY A 211 6.70 25.30 -2.68
C GLY A 211 7.29 26.62 -2.19
N LYS A 212 6.48 27.68 -2.14
CA LYS A 212 6.91 28.98 -1.61
C LYS A 212 5.74 29.73 -1.01
N LYS A 213 5.97 30.26 0.18
CA LYS A 213 5.02 31.17 0.86
C LYS A 213 4.65 32.41 0.05
N THR A 214 5.59 32.93 -0.73
CA THR A 214 5.34 34.05 -1.65
C THR A 214 6.21 33.92 -2.90
N GLY A 215 5.79 34.55 -4.00
CA GLY A 215 6.65 34.76 -5.17
C GLY A 215 6.50 33.76 -6.33
N LEU A 216 5.49 32.88 -6.31
CA LEU A 216 5.15 32.05 -7.49
C LEU A 216 4.32 32.83 -8.53
N GLY A 217 3.68 33.93 -8.11
CA GLY A 217 2.82 34.74 -8.98
C GLY A 217 1.58 33.97 -9.45
N ALA A 218 0.80 34.56 -10.36
CA ALA A 218 -0.38 33.88 -10.92
C ALA A 218 -0.03 32.83 -12.00
N ASN A 219 1.16 32.95 -12.61
CA ASN A 219 1.60 32.13 -13.72
C ASN A 219 3.06 31.73 -13.55
N PHE A 220 3.32 30.44 -13.46
CA PHE A 220 4.64 29.83 -13.43
C PHE A 220 4.89 29.10 -14.76
N ASN A 221 6.12 29.16 -15.28
CA ASN A 221 6.50 28.43 -16.49
C ASN A 221 7.55 27.39 -16.14
N LEU A 222 7.32 26.12 -16.51
CA LEU A 222 8.29 25.05 -16.25
C LEU A 222 9.64 25.27 -16.92
N SER A 223 9.69 26.05 -18.02
CA SER A 223 10.95 26.45 -18.67
C SER A 223 11.80 27.42 -17.83
N SER A 224 11.27 27.97 -16.73
CA SER A 224 11.98 28.90 -15.84
C SER A 224 12.66 28.22 -14.65
N LEU A 225 12.59 26.89 -14.55
CA LEU A 225 13.22 26.11 -13.48
C LEU A 225 14.74 26.27 -13.54
N ASN A 226 15.35 26.55 -12.39
CA ASN A 226 16.76 26.91 -12.30
C ASN A 226 17.50 26.32 -11.11
N GLY A 227 16.86 25.43 -10.34
CA GLY A 227 17.40 24.81 -9.14
C GLY A 227 17.03 25.52 -7.83
N SER A 228 16.63 26.81 -7.87
CA SER A 228 16.16 27.58 -6.70
C SER A 228 14.63 27.73 -6.62
N ASN A 229 13.92 27.30 -7.66
CA ASN A 229 12.47 27.28 -7.76
C ASN A 229 11.95 25.91 -8.22
N GLY A 230 12.79 24.88 -8.06
CA GLY A 230 12.59 23.54 -8.60
C GLY A 230 13.55 23.22 -9.75
N PHE A 231 13.36 22.06 -10.35
CA PHE A 231 14.26 21.50 -11.36
C PHE A 231 13.53 20.52 -12.30
N ALA A 232 14.08 20.30 -13.49
CA ALA A 232 13.61 19.29 -14.43
C ALA A 232 14.37 17.97 -14.24
N ILE A 233 13.69 16.84 -14.44
CA ILE A 233 14.26 15.48 -14.36
C ILE A 233 14.13 14.84 -15.73
N ALA A 234 15.26 14.71 -16.43
CA ALA A 234 15.31 14.18 -17.79
C ALA A 234 15.31 12.65 -17.81
N GLY A 235 14.42 12.07 -18.63
CA GLY A 235 14.46 10.67 -19.02
C GLY A 235 15.73 10.30 -19.80
N ILE A 236 15.92 9.00 -20.03
CA ILE A 236 17.20 8.46 -20.53
C ILE A 236 17.10 8.09 -22.01
N ASN A 237 16.31 7.06 -22.34
CA ASN A 237 16.26 6.50 -23.70
C ASN A 237 14.93 6.80 -24.39
N GLN A 238 14.98 6.72 -25.71
CA GLN A 238 13.83 6.93 -26.57
C GLN A 238 12.67 6.01 -26.16
N ASP A 239 11.47 6.58 -26.09
CA ASP A 239 10.22 5.87 -25.79
C ASP A 239 10.15 5.19 -24.40
N ASP A 240 11.06 5.52 -23.46
CA ASP A 240 11.02 5.02 -22.06
C ASP A 240 9.81 5.56 -21.27
N TYR A 241 9.27 6.71 -21.67
CA TYR A 241 8.13 7.40 -21.06
C TYR A 241 8.31 7.72 -19.56
N SER A 242 9.50 8.18 -19.16
CA SER A 242 9.74 8.65 -17.79
C SER A 242 8.74 9.74 -17.38
N GLY A 243 8.17 9.62 -16.18
CA GLY A 243 7.13 10.53 -15.70
C GLY A 243 5.71 10.14 -16.13
N ILE A 244 5.51 8.92 -16.65
CA ILE A 244 4.18 8.33 -16.87
C ILE A 244 3.39 8.18 -15.56
N SER A 245 4.11 7.93 -14.46
CA SER A 245 3.62 7.95 -13.10
C SER A 245 4.67 8.62 -12.21
N VAL A 246 4.22 9.42 -11.25
CA VAL A 246 5.07 10.13 -10.29
C VAL A 246 4.40 10.12 -8.93
N SER A 247 5.18 10.02 -7.86
CA SER A 247 4.70 10.24 -6.50
C SER A 247 5.83 10.70 -5.59
N GLY A 248 5.51 11.36 -4.47
CA GLY A 248 6.42 11.40 -3.33
C GLY A 248 6.74 9.97 -2.89
N ALA A 249 7.97 9.75 -2.45
CA ALA A 249 8.45 8.46 -1.93
C ALA A 249 8.50 8.43 -0.40
N GLY A 250 8.10 9.51 0.28
CA GLY A 250 8.35 9.67 1.71
C GLY A 250 9.83 9.89 2.00
N ASP A 251 10.27 9.68 3.24
CA ASP A 251 11.69 9.62 3.61
C ASP A 251 12.18 8.17 3.44
N PHE A 252 12.44 7.77 2.20
CA PHE A 252 12.73 6.36 1.84
C PHE A 252 14.15 5.94 2.25
N ASN A 253 15.07 6.91 2.34
CA ASN A 253 16.44 6.68 2.78
C ASN A 253 16.67 6.96 4.29
N GLY A 254 15.65 7.45 5.00
CA GLY A 254 15.68 7.70 6.43
C GLY A 254 16.60 8.86 6.85
N ASP A 255 16.84 9.83 5.98
CA ASP A 255 17.68 11.01 6.24
C ASP A 255 16.90 12.24 6.77
N GLY A 256 15.57 12.13 6.81
CA GLY A 256 14.65 13.15 7.29
C GLY A 256 14.23 14.16 6.23
N ILE A 257 14.56 13.96 4.96
CA ILE A 257 14.13 14.75 3.81
C ILE A 257 13.24 13.86 2.94
N LYS A 258 12.22 14.45 2.31
CA LYS A 258 11.34 13.67 1.43
C LYS A 258 12.04 13.36 0.11
N ASP A 259 11.69 12.21 -0.46
CA ASP A 259 12.22 11.63 -1.69
C ASP A 259 11.12 11.55 -2.76
N LEU A 260 11.52 11.23 -3.99
CA LEU A 260 10.61 11.14 -5.14
C LEU A 260 10.71 9.79 -5.85
N ILE A 261 9.59 9.25 -6.30
CA ILE A 261 9.51 8.06 -7.18
C ILE A 261 8.92 8.40 -8.56
N ILE A 262 9.54 7.87 -9.61
CA ILE A 262 9.17 8.14 -11.02
C ILE A 262 9.15 6.83 -11.81
N GLY A 263 8.03 6.52 -12.46
CA GLY A 263 7.92 5.39 -13.37
C GLY A 263 8.34 5.70 -14.81
N ALA A 264 8.93 4.71 -15.48
CA ALA A 264 9.25 4.67 -16.91
C ALA A 264 8.93 3.27 -17.45
N ASN A 265 7.65 3.01 -17.68
CA ASN A 265 7.14 1.65 -17.88
C ASN A 265 7.55 0.98 -19.20
N ARG A 266 8.12 1.73 -20.13
CA ARG A 266 8.63 1.20 -21.40
C ARG A 266 10.15 1.08 -21.45
N ALA A 267 10.83 1.43 -20.36
CA ALA A 267 12.28 1.28 -20.30
C ALA A 267 12.72 -0.19 -20.39
N ASP A 268 13.86 -0.40 -21.03
CA ASP A 268 14.38 -1.73 -21.34
C ASP A 268 15.36 -2.21 -20.25
N ALA A 269 14.85 -2.47 -19.04
CA ALA A 269 15.66 -2.97 -17.93
C ALA A 269 16.42 -4.26 -18.32
N HIS A 270 17.72 -4.29 -18.02
CA HIS A 270 18.63 -5.36 -18.46
C HIS A 270 18.63 -5.62 -19.98
N GLY A 271 18.22 -4.65 -20.80
CA GLY A 271 18.05 -4.81 -22.24
C GLY A 271 16.82 -5.64 -22.63
N ARG A 272 15.88 -5.87 -21.71
CA ARG A 272 14.64 -6.62 -21.95
C ARG A 272 13.52 -5.65 -22.32
N SER A 273 12.94 -5.82 -23.50
CA SER A 273 12.00 -4.84 -24.06
C SER A 273 10.80 -4.60 -23.14
N ASN A 274 10.50 -3.34 -22.82
CA ASN A 274 9.37 -2.91 -21.98
C ASN A 274 9.27 -3.67 -20.65
N SER A 275 10.41 -4.04 -20.06
CA SER A 275 10.41 -4.63 -18.71
C SER A 275 10.10 -3.57 -17.63
N GLY A 276 10.33 -2.30 -17.96
CA GLY A 276 10.02 -1.15 -17.13
C GLY A 276 11.12 -0.83 -16.14
N GLU A 277 11.30 0.46 -15.87
CA GLU A 277 12.20 0.96 -14.83
C GLU A 277 11.47 1.98 -13.97
N THR A 278 11.81 2.00 -12.69
CA THR A 278 11.35 3.01 -11.73
C THR A 278 12.57 3.69 -11.13
N TYR A 279 12.49 4.97 -10.84
CA TYR A 279 13.61 5.75 -10.33
C TYR A 279 13.23 6.37 -9.00
N VAL A 280 14.11 6.25 -8.01
CA VAL A 280 14.02 6.98 -6.76
C VAL A 280 15.05 8.11 -6.82
N VAL A 281 14.62 9.33 -6.54
CA VAL A 281 15.49 10.53 -6.47
C VAL A 281 15.45 11.03 -5.05
N PHE A 282 16.63 11.13 -4.41
CA PHE A 282 16.69 11.58 -3.02
C PHE A 282 16.58 13.09 -2.88
N GLY A 283 15.82 13.51 -1.88
CA GLY A 283 15.78 14.89 -1.40
C GLY A 283 17.14 15.33 -0.85
N LYS A 284 17.37 16.65 -0.79
CA LYS A 284 18.58 17.21 -0.17
C LYS A 284 18.50 18.71 0.08
N LYS A 285 19.22 19.15 1.12
CA LYS A 285 19.31 20.56 1.54
C LYS A 285 20.35 21.38 0.77
N GLU A 286 21.33 20.74 0.14
CA GLU A 286 22.39 21.43 -0.62
C GLU A 286 21.91 22.05 -1.94
N GLY A 287 20.61 21.91 -2.24
CA GLY A 287 19.97 22.45 -3.42
C GLY A 287 20.19 21.60 -4.67
N PHE A 288 19.35 21.84 -5.67
CA PHE A 288 19.35 21.12 -6.94
C PHE A 288 19.92 22.00 -8.05
N GLY A 289 20.50 21.36 -9.07
CA GLY A 289 20.74 22.05 -10.34
C GLY A 289 19.41 22.23 -11.10
N ALA A 290 19.40 23.07 -12.14
CA ALA A 290 18.21 23.26 -12.98
C ALA A 290 17.71 21.96 -13.64
N THR A 291 18.60 20.98 -13.82
CA THR A 291 18.27 19.68 -14.43
C THR A 291 19.02 18.56 -13.74
N LEU A 292 18.30 17.49 -13.42
CA LEU A 292 18.82 16.18 -13.05
C LEU A 292 18.61 15.23 -14.23
N ASN A 293 19.61 14.41 -14.55
CA ASN A 293 19.47 13.33 -15.53
C ASN A 293 19.42 12.00 -14.76
N LEU A 294 18.39 11.19 -15.00
CA LEU A 294 18.20 9.90 -14.34
C LEU A 294 19.38 8.93 -14.56
N ALA A 295 20.12 9.06 -15.65
CA ALA A 295 21.33 8.28 -15.90
C ALA A 295 22.47 8.55 -14.90
N ASN A 296 22.41 9.66 -14.16
CA ASN A 296 23.42 10.07 -13.18
C ASN A 296 23.08 9.64 -11.74
N LEU A 297 22.02 8.86 -11.54
CA LEU A 297 21.71 8.28 -10.24
C LEU A 297 22.78 7.25 -9.85
N ASN A 298 23.31 7.36 -8.64
CA ASN A 298 24.52 6.64 -8.23
C ASN A 298 24.42 5.93 -6.88
N GLY A 299 23.26 5.98 -6.23
CA GLY A 299 23.03 5.44 -4.89
C GLY A 299 23.08 6.49 -3.78
N SER A 300 23.80 7.60 -3.97
CA SER A 300 23.85 8.72 -3.01
C SER A 300 22.88 9.85 -3.31
N ASN A 301 22.34 9.92 -4.53
CA ASN A 301 21.37 10.91 -4.99
C ASN A 301 20.07 10.26 -5.49
N GLY A 302 19.87 8.99 -5.15
CA GLY A 302 18.85 8.13 -5.71
C GLY A 302 19.42 6.97 -6.52
N PHE A 303 18.54 6.13 -7.04
CA PHE A 303 18.89 4.89 -7.75
C PHE A 303 17.77 4.44 -8.69
N VAL A 304 18.07 3.48 -9.55
CA VAL A 304 17.08 2.86 -10.44
C VAL A 304 16.65 1.48 -9.94
N ILE A 305 15.36 1.21 -9.99
CA ILE A 305 14.72 -0.08 -9.73
C ILE A 305 14.41 -0.71 -11.09
N LYS A 306 14.97 -1.89 -11.35
CA LYS A 306 14.90 -2.59 -12.63
C LYS A 306 13.78 -3.62 -12.64
N GLY A 307 12.93 -3.56 -13.66
CA GLY A 307 11.92 -4.57 -13.97
C GLY A 307 12.50 -5.94 -14.31
N ILE A 308 11.68 -6.98 -14.18
CA ILE A 308 12.14 -8.37 -14.24
C ILE A 308 12.06 -8.91 -15.67
N ASN A 309 10.88 -9.12 -16.26
CA ASN A 309 10.74 -9.76 -17.56
C ASN A 309 10.31 -8.79 -18.66
N SER A 310 10.57 -9.16 -19.91
CA SER A 310 10.16 -8.35 -21.06
C SER A 310 8.64 -8.25 -21.12
N GLY A 311 8.12 -7.03 -21.25
CA GLY A 311 6.68 -6.76 -21.32
C GLY A 311 6.03 -6.46 -19.97
N ASP A 312 6.66 -6.76 -18.84
CA ASP A 312 6.06 -6.61 -17.49
C ASP A 312 5.57 -5.17 -17.20
N SER A 313 6.20 -4.18 -17.85
CA SER A 313 5.84 -2.76 -17.77
C SER A 313 5.89 -2.20 -16.34
N SER A 314 6.91 -2.58 -15.55
CA SER A 314 7.12 -2.07 -14.19
C SER A 314 7.22 -0.55 -14.16
N GLY A 315 6.64 0.10 -13.15
CA GLY A 315 6.56 1.56 -13.06
C GLY A 315 5.38 2.16 -13.83
N SER A 316 4.41 1.34 -14.25
CA SER A 316 3.16 1.85 -14.85
C SER A 316 2.32 2.67 -13.88
N ALA A 317 2.38 2.33 -12.58
CA ALA A 317 1.87 3.12 -11.49
C ALA A 317 2.83 2.98 -10.30
N VAL A 318 3.07 4.08 -9.59
CA VAL A 318 3.94 4.14 -8.41
C VAL A 318 3.28 4.98 -7.33
N SER A 319 3.53 4.64 -6.07
CA SER A 319 3.20 5.49 -4.92
C SER A 319 4.14 5.20 -3.75
N HIS A 320 4.13 6.05 -2.73
CA HIS A 320 4.60 5.63 -1.42
C HIS A 320 3.59 4.64 -0.82
N ALA A 321 4.08 3.75 0.04
CA ALA A 321 3.28 2.88 0.87
C ALA A 321 3.13 3.43 2.31
N GLY A 322 3.87 4.49 2.67
CA GLY A 322 4.06 4.88 4.07
C GLY A 322 5.00 3.91 4.77
N ASP A 323 5.05 3.93 6.10
CA ASP A 323 5.80 2.93 6.88
C ASP A 323 4.98 1.64 6.99
N PHE A 324 5.08 0.79 5.97
CA PHE A 324 4.25 -0.42 5.85
C PHE A 324 4.79 -1.56 6.72
N ASN A 325 6.09 -1.57 7.00
CA ASN A 325 6.74 -2.55 7.86
C ASN A 325 6.91 -2.10 9.32
N GLY A 326 6.50 -0.87 9.68
CA GLY A 326 6.56 -0.34 11.03
C GLY A 326 7.98 -0.07 11.56
N ASP A 327 8.95 0.19 10.68
CA ASP A 327 10.35 0.47 11.06
C ASP A 327 10.70 1.96 11.18
N GLY A 328 9.73 2.83 10.89
CA GLY A 328 9.83 4.29 10.91
C GLY A 328 10.45 4.90 9.66
N ILE A 329 10.56 4.17 8.56
CA ILE A 329 11.04 4.62 7.25
C ILE A 329 9.93 4.39 6.23
N ASP A 330 9.74 5.35 5.31
CA ASP A 330 8.71 5.22 4.29
C ASP A 330 9.07 4.15 3.25
N ASP A 331 8.07 3.39 2.79
CA ASP A 331 8.19 2.30 1.82
C ASP A 331 7.56 2.67 0.46
N LEU A 332 7.78 1.84 -0.56
CA LEU A 332 7.31 2.09 -1.94
C LEU A 332 6.43 0.96 -2.46
N ILE A 333 5.45 1.33 -3.30
CA ILE A 333 4.63 0.37 -4.06
C ILE A 333 4.70 0.65 -5.56
N ILE A 334 4.96 -0.40 -6.36
CA ILE A 334 5.25 -0.31 -7.79
C ILE A 334 4.44 -1.36 -8.55
N ALA A 335 3.66 -0.94 -9.55
CA ALA A 335 2.88 -1.85 -10.39
C ALA A 335 3.60 -2.26 -11.68
N ALA A 336 3.55 -3.55 -12.00
CA ALA A 336 3.92 -4.16 -13.28
C ALA A 336 2.69 -4.91 -13.84
N PRO A 337 1.74 -4.18 -14.44
CA PRO A 337 0.41 -4.71 -14.74
C PRO A 337 0.39 -5.79 -15.84
N GLN A 338 1.46 -5.90 -16.62
CA GLN A 338 1.58 -6.87 -17.72
C GLN A 338 2.46 -8.06 -17.35
N ALA A 339 2.88 -8.18 -16.08
CA ALA A 339 3.67 -9.32 -15.65
C ALA A 339 2.89 -10.64 -15.71
N ASP A 340 3.63 -11.73 -15.91
CA ASP A 340 3.10 -13.09 -16.09
C ASP A 340 3.49 -14.05 -14.94
N PRO A 341 3.13 -13.77 -13.67
CA PRO A 341 3.54 -14.61 -12.55
C PRO A 341 3.08 -16.07 -12.73
N ASN A 342 4.01 -16.99 -12.49
CA ASN A 342 3.81 -18.44 -12.64
C ASN A 342 3.40 -18.86 -14.07
N GLY A 343 3.75 -18.07 -15.10
CA GLY A 343 3.42 -18.34 -16.49
C GLY A 343 1.96 -18.09 -16.85
N GLN A 344 1.22 -17.37 -16.00
CA GLN A 344 -0.15 -16.95 -16.29
C GLN A 344 -0.13 -15.58 -16.95
N THR A 345 -0.50 -15.54 -18.23
CA THR A 345 -0.45 -14.33 -19.05
C THR A 345 -1.29 -13.18 -18.49
N ASN A 346 -0.70 -11.98 -18.43
CA ASN A 346 -1.24 -10.69 -18.03
C ASN A 346 -1.95 -10.67 -16.67
N THR A 347 -1.52 -11.52 -15.74
CA THR A 347 -2.11 -11.53 -14.39
C THR A 347 -1.65 -10.35 -13.54
N GLY A 348 -0.50 -9.77 -13.88
CA GLY A 348 0.15 -8.61 -13.27
C GLY A 348 0.80 -8.91 -11.92
N GLU A 349 1.82 -8.13 -11.59
CA GLU A 349 2.51 -8.14 -10.30
C GLU A 349 2.53 -6.71 -9.73
N VAL A 350 2.51 -6.61 -8.40
CA VAL A 350 2.82 -5.38 -7.66
C VAL A 350 3.97 -5.70 -6.74
N TYR A 351 4.91 -4.77 -6.59
CA TYR A 351 6.07 -4.90 -5.74
C TYR A 351 5.97 -3.90 -4.61
N LEU A 352 6.20 -4.35 -3.39
CA LEU A 352 6.40 -3.48 -2.24
C LEU A 352 7.89 -3.54 -1.88
N LEU A 353 8.54 -2.39 -1.83
CA LEU A 353 9.97 -2.26 -1.55
C LEU A 353 10.15 -1.49 -0.25
N PHE A 354 10.91 -2.05 0.70
CA PHE A 354 11.13 -1.40 1.99
C PHE A 354 12.21 -0.33 1.93
N GLY A 355 11.97 0.79 2.61
CA GLY A 355 12.93 1.87 2.84
C GLY A 355 14.12 1.40 3.68
N SER A 356 15.21 2.17 3.68
CA SER A 356 16.38 1.82 4.49
C SER A 356 17.31 2.99 4.74
N LYS A 357 17.86 3.06 5.95
CA LYS A 357 19.02 3.92 6.30
C LYS A 357 20.35 3.37 5.79
N THR A 358 20.37 2.17 5.22
CA THR A 358 21.58 1.60 4.63
C THR A 358 21.86 2.22 3.27
N GLU A 359 23.14 2.35 2.91
CA GLU A 359 23.54 2.97 1.64
C GLU A 359 22.97 2.18 0.44
N PHE A 360 22.26 2.87 -0.44
CA PHE A 360 21.72 2.28 -1.67
C PHE A 360 22.80 2.20 -2.74
N LYS A 361 22.74 1.12 -3.53
CA LYS A 361 23.50 1.04 -4.79
C LYS A 361 22.77 1.83 -5.86
N SER A 362 23.46 2.16 -6.94
CA SER A 362 22.86 2.83 -8.10
C SER A 362 21.73 2.05 -8.77
N ASN A 363 21.62 0.74 -8.51
CA ASN A 363 20.57 -0.11 -9.06
C ASN A 363 20.06 -1.12 -8.02
N PHE A 364 18.76 -1.39 -8.09
CA PHE A 364 18.05 -2.43 -7.37
C PHE A 364 17.30 -3.31 -8.40
N ASP A 365 17.36 -4.63 -8.24
CA ASP A 365 16.67 -5.58 -9.13
C ASP A 365 15.49 -6.19 -8.36
N LEU A 366 14.27 -6.03 -8.90
CA LEU A 366 13.04 -6.51 -8.27
C LEU A 366 13.02 -8.03 -8.06
N SER A 367 13.82 -8.80 -8.81
CA SER A 367 13.96 -10.24 -8.59
C SER A 367 14.65 -10.61 -7.27
N THR A 368 15.24 -9.64 -6.57
CA THR A 368 15.96 -9.84 -5.30
C THR A 368 15.10 -9.64 -4.05
N LEU A 369 13.80 -9.33 -4.22
CA LEU A 369 12.84 -9.21 -3.13
C LEU A 369 12.71 -10.53 -2.38
N ASN A 370 12.80 -10.48 -1.04
CA ASN A 370 12.93 -11.69 -0.22
C ASN A 370 12.17 -11.64 1.11
N GLY A 371 11.31 -10.65 1.32
CA GLY A 371 10.55 -10.45 2.55
C GLY A 371 11.24 -9.54 3.57
N LYS A 372 12.57 -9.35 3.48
CA LYS A 372 13.34 -8.43 4.35
C LYS A 372 13.58 -7.06 3.72
N ASN A 373 13.62 -7.00 2.39
CA ASN A 373 13.77 -5.76 1.61
C ASN A 373 12.49 -5.43 0.84
N GLY A 374 11.37 -6.05 1.18
CA GLY A 374 10.12 -5.99 0.44
C GLY A 374 9.72 -7.34 -0.16
N PHE A 375 8.61 -7.37 -0.90
CA PHE A 375 8.00 -8.59 -1.40
C PHE A 375 7.17 -8.36 -2.66
N VAL A 376 6.79 -9.46 -3.33
CA VAL A 376 5.96 -9.45 -4.54
C VAL A 376 4.51 -9.78 -4.20
N ILE A 377 3.56 -9.09 -4.81
CA ILE A 377 2.12 -9.36 -4.72
C ILE A 377 1.64 -9.84 -6.09
N ASN A 378 1.07 -11.03 -6.15
CA ASN A 378 0.64 -11.64 -7.40
C ASN A 378 -0.85 -11.42 -7.67
N GLY A 379 -1.19 -11.14 -8.92
CA GLY A 379 -2.56 -11.19 -9.40
C GLY A 379 -3.19 -12.59 -9.31
N LEU A 380 -4.52 -12.61 -9.16
CA LEU A 380 -5.29 -13.84 -8.94
C LEU A 380 -5.57 -14.67 -10.18
N LYS A 381 -5.83 -13.98 -11.30
CA LYS A 381 -6.41 -14.51 -12.53
C LYS A 381 -5.94 -13.68 -13.71
N VAL A 382 -6.09 -14.21 -14.93
CA VAL A 382 -5.80 -13.49 -16.18
C VAL A 382 -6.45 -12.11 -16.15
N ASP A 383 -5.66 -11.09 -16.48
CA ASP A 383 -6.02 -9.68 -16.50
C ASP A 383 -6.44 -9.05 -15.16
N ASN A 384 -6.25 -9.72 -14.02
CA ASN A 384 -6.65 -9.19 -12.71
C ASN A 384 -5.92 -7.87 -12.42
N LEU A 385 -4.58 -7.88 -12.31
CA LEU A 385 -3.79 -6.66 -12.10
C LEU A 385 -3.39 -5.93 -13.40
N SER A 386 -4.13 -6.14 -14.49
CA SER A 386 -3.93 -5.38 -15.72
C SER A 386 -4.46 -3.95 -15.57
N ASN A 387 -3.62 -2.95 -15.89
CA ASN A 387 -3.86 -1.53 -15.63
C ASN A 387 -4.15 -1.20 -14.16
N THR A 388 -3.31 -1.74 -13.28
CA THR A 388 -3.41 -1.54 -11.84
C THR A 388 -3.10 -0.12 -11.39
N SER A 389 -3.96 0.40 -10.52
CA SER A 389 -3.73 1.59 -9.70
C SER A 389 -3.21 1.15 -8.33
N VAL A 390 -2.24 1.88 -7.76
CA VAL A 390 -1.70 1.60 -6.42
C VAL A 390 -1.64 2.90 -5.63
N SER A 391 -1.87 2.83 -4.32
CA SER A 391 -1.72 3.95 -3.41
C SER A 391 -1.47 3.44 -1.99
N SER A 392 -0.87 4.26 -1.13
CA SER A 392 -1.08 4.11 0.31
C SER A 392 -2.58 4.21 0.61
N ALA A 393 -3.01 3.42 1.59
CA ALA A 393 -4.36 3.43 2.13
C ALA A 393 -4.46 4.27 3.41
N GLY A 394 -3.33 4.68 4.01
CA GLY A 394 -3.32 5.18 5.39
C GLY A 394 -3.43 4.02 6.38
N ASP A 395 -3.74 4.30 7.64
CA ASP A 395 -4.03 3.28 8.65
C ASP A 395 -5.54 3.00 8.70
N VAL A 396 -5.99 2.05 7.87
CA VAL A 396 -7.44 1.80 7.70
C VAL A 396 -7.99 0.78 8.67
N ASN A 397 -7.10 0.10 9.40
CA ASN A 397 -7.45 -0.86 10.43
C ASN A 397 -7.24 -0.32 11.86
N GLY A 398 -6.66 0.89 11.97
CA GLY A 398 -6.41 1.62 13.20
C GLY A 398 -5.28 1.04 14.04
N ASP A 399 -4.30 0.32 13.49
CA ASP A 399 -3.20 -0.31 14.24
C ASP A 399 -1.91 0.50 14.35
N GLY A 400 -1.91 1.69 13.74
CA GLY A 400 -0.81 2.65 13.73
C GLY A 400 0.25 2.38 12.67
N ILE A 401 0.05 1.38 11.79
CA ILE A 401 0.94 1.05 10.67
C ILE A 401 0.23 1.38 9.37
N ASN A 402 0.98 1.88 8.37
CA ASN A 402 0.36 2.21 7.09
C ASN A 402 -0.01 0.97 6.29
N ASP A 403 -1.17 1.05 5.63
CA ASP A 403 -1.71 0.03 4.74
C ASP A 403 -1.56 0.48 3.27
N VAL A 404 -1.83 -0.44 2.34
CA VAL A 404 -1.87 -0.15 0.90
C VAL A 404 -3.15 -0.63 0.24
N ILE A 405 -3.54 0.06 -0.83
CA ILE A 405 -4.66 -0.33 -1.69
C ILE A 405 -4.21 -0.52 -3.14
N ILE A 406 -4.70 -1.59 -3.76
CA ILE A 406 -4.39 -2.00 -5.13
C ILE A 406 -5.70 -2.13 -5.91
N GLY A 407 -5.87 -1.30 -6.93
CA GLY A 407 -6.98 -1.32 -7.87
C GLY A 407 -6.77 -2.33 -9.01
N SER A 408 -7.83 -3.08 -9.32
CA SER A 408 -7.82 -4.21 -10.26
C SER A 408 -9.06 -4.13 -11.16
N ARG A 409 -9.12 -3.08 -11.99
CA ARG A 409 -10.32 -2.69 -12.76
C ARG A 409 -10.86 -3.75 -13.73
N ASN A 410 -10.01 -4.65 -14.21
CA ASN A 410 -10.37 -5.69 -15.17
C ASN A 410 -10.82 -7.01 -14.49
N ALA A 411 -10.76 -7.09 -13.16
CA ALA A 411 -11.21 -8.27 -12.44
C ALA A 411 -12.70 -8.58 -12.65
N ASP A 412 -13.02 -9.87 -12.61
CA ASP A 412 -14.38 -10.43 -12.70
C ASP A 412 -15.23 -9.82 -13.83
N ALA A 413 -14.78 -10.01 -15.08
CA ALA A 413 -15.40 -9.44 -16.27
C ALA A 413 -15.53 -7.91 -16.22
N ALA A 414 -14.46 -7.25 -15.76
CA ALA A 414 -14.40 -5.81 -15.60
C ALA A 414 -15.45 -5.23 -14.64
N GLN A 415 -16.01 -6.06 -13.75
CA GLN A 415 -16.73 -5.57 -12.57
C GLN A 415 -15.80 -4.76 -11.68
N GLY A 416 -14.53 -5.18 -11.62
CA GLY A 416 -13.49 -4.52 -10.88
C GLY A 416 -13.42 -4.99 -9.43
N GLU A 417 -12.19 -5.13 -8.94
CA GLU A 417 -11.88 -5.45 -7.55
C GLU A 417 -10.83 -4.45 -7.04
N SER A 418 -10.72 -4.30 -5.73
CA SER A 418 -9.58 -3.66 -5.10
C SER A 418 -9.15 -4.45 -3.89
N TYR A 419 -7.85 -4.47 -3.60
CA TYR A 419 -7.27 -5.23 -2.52
C TYR A 419 -6.63 -4.26 -1.54
N VAL A 420 -7.01 -4.36 -0.29
CA VAL A 420 -6.37 -3.64 0.81
C VAL A 420 -5.47 -4.65 1.52
N LEU A 421 -4.20 -4.33 1.67
CA LEU A 421 -3.25 -5.13 2.44
C LEU A 421 -2.83 -4.32 3.65
N PHE A 422 -2.85 -4.99 4.80
CA PHE A 422 -2.46 -4.35 6.05
C PHE A 422 -0.95 -4.37 6.24
N GLY A 423 -0.41 -3.25 6.71
CA GLY A 423 0.95 -3.15 7.19
C GLY A 423 1.18 -4.01 8.44
N SER A 424 2.44 -4.29 8.75
CA SER A 424 2.79 -5.08 9.93
C SER A 424 4.26 -4.96 10.29
N SER A 425 4.56 -4.95 11.59
CA SER A 425 5.93 -5.12 12.10
C SER A 425 6.41 -6.57 12.12
N ASN A 426 5.57 -7.52 11.69
CA ASN A 426 5.95 -8.92 11.55
C ASN A 426 6.75 -9.15 10.27
N ALA A 427 7.51 -10.25 10.25
CA ALA A 427 8.23 -10.67 9.04
C ALA A 427 7.25 -10.96 7.90
N PHE A 428 7.56 -10.45 6.70
CA PHE A 428 6.80 -10.71 5.50
C PHE A 428 7.40 -11.86 4.69
N PRO A 429 6.57 -12.69 4.04
CA PRO A 429 7.07 -13.63 3.05
C PRO A 429 7.60 -12.86 1.83
N SER A 430 8.48 -13.49 1.03
CA SER A 430 8.94 -12.91 -0.24
C SER A 430 7.84 -12.71 -1.28
N ARG A 431 6.68 -13.37 -1.10
CA ARG A 431 5.54 -13.27 -1.99
C ARG A 431 4.21 -13.42 -1.25
N ILE A 432 3.28 -12.51 -1.53
CA ILE A 432 1.89 -12.58 -1.08
C ILE A 432 1.02 -12.94 -2.29
N ASN A 433 0.19 -13.96 -2.11
CA ASN A 433 -0.84 -14.32 -3.08
C ASN A 433 -2.20 -13.85 -2.56
N LEU A 434 -2.81 -12.91 -3.28
CA LEU A 434 -4.10 -12.32 -2.93
C LEU A 434 -5.21 -13.39 -2.79
N ALA A 435 -5.05 -14.59 -3.38
CA ALA A 435 -6.07 -15.65 -3.36
C ALA A 435 -6.25 -16.23 -1.96
N ASN A 436 -5.20 -16.11 -1.15
CA ASN A 436 -5.07 -16.67 0.18
C ASN A 436 -4.99 -15.57 1.24
N LEU A 437 -5.38 -14.34 0.90
CA LEU A 437 -5.35 -13.20 1.81
C LEU A 437 -6.18 -13.51 3.06
N LYS A 438 -5.52 -13.58 4.23
CA LYS A 438 -6.20 -13.77 5.51
C LYS A 438 -6.85 -12.44 5.94
N ALA A 439 -7.92 -12.51 6.74
CA ALA A 439 -8.59 -11.31 7.24
C ALA A 439 -7.69 -10.43 8.14
N SER A 440 -6.64 -11.00 8.73
CA SER A 440 -5.60 -10.29 9.46
C SER A 440 -4.56 -9.60 8.57
N GLN A 441 -4.55 -9.90 7.26
CA GLN A 441 -3.61 -9.33 6.29
C GLN A 441 -4.27 -8.31 5.37
N GLY A 442 -5.59 -8.14 5.45
CA GLY A 442 -6.32 -7.23 4.57
C GLY A 442 -7.70 -7.73 4.16
N PHE A 443 -8.26 -7.10 3.13
CA PHE A 443 -9.59 -7.39 2.60
C PHE A 443 -9.74 -7.04 1.13
N ILE A 444 -10.83 -7.50 0.52
CA ILE A 444 -11.14 -7.30 -0.89
C ILE A 444 -12.40 -6.46 -1.02
N LEU A 445 -12.33 -5.37 -1.80
CA LEU A 445 -13.46 -4.57 -2.21
C LEU A 445 -13.96 -5.05 -3.57
N LYS A 446 -15.21 -5.49 -3.64
CA LYS A 446 -15.80 -6.02 -4.87
C LYS A 446 -16.74 -5.01 -5.53
N GLY A 447 -16.48 -4.71 -6.81
CA GLY A 447 -17.31 -3.86 -7.66
C GLY A 447 -18.75 -4.33 -7.78
N ILE A 448 -19.62 -3.44 -8.27
CA ILE A 448 -21.08 -3.68 -8.28
C ILE A 448 -21.51 -4.41 -9.55
N ASN A 449 -21.32 -3.84 -10.74
CA ASN A 449 -21.73 -4.46 -12.00
C ASN A 449 -20.54 -4.68 -12.94
N ALA A 450 -20.64 -5.71 -13.78
CA ALA A 450 -19.66 -5.98 -14.83
C ALA A 450 -19.54 -4.79 -15.80
N GLY A 451 -18.33 -4.35 -16.07
CA GLY A 451 -18.01 -3.20 -16.93
C GLY A 451 -17.95 -1.86 -16.21
N ASP A 452 -18.25 -1.78 -14.91
CA ASP A 452 -18.17 -0.52 -14.16
C ASP A 452 -16.72 -0.05 -13.92
N LEU A 453 -15.75 -0.98 -14.01
CA LEU A 453 -14.32 -0.74 -13.78
C LEU A 453 -13.98 -0.26 -12.35
N ALA A 454 -14.61 -0.82 -11.31
CA ALA A 454 -14.23 -0.50 -9.93
C ALA A 454 -12.74 -0.81 -9.67
N GLY A 455 -12.04 0.11 -9.02
CA GLY A 455 -10.59 0.01 -8.85
C GLY A 455 -9.79 0.55 -10.04
N ASN A 456 -10.42 1.33 -10.94
CA ASN A 456 -9.70 2.08 -11.97
C ASN A 456 -8.73 3.09 -11.36
N SER A 457 -9.16 3.73 -10.28
CA SER A 457 -8.34 4.56 -9.42
C SER A 457 -8.66 4.25 -7.96
N VAL A 458 -7.64 4.20 -7.12
CA VAL A 458 -7.76 3.95 -5.69
C VAL A 458 -6.86 4.92 -4.92
N SER A 459 -7.28 5.30 -3.72
CA SER A 459 -6.46 6.10 -2.80
C SER A 459 -6.97 5.94 -1.37
N SER A 460 -6.15 6.33 -0.39
CA SER A 460 -6.66 6.73 0.93
C SER A 460 -7.65 7.88 0.76
N ALA A 461 -8.71 7.87 1.56
CA ALA A 461 -9.66 8.95 1.73
C ALA A 461 -9.44 9.72 3.05
N GLY A 462 -8.36 9.41 3.79
CA GLY A 462 -8.09 9.94 5.13
C GLY A 462 -9.27 9.73 6.07
N ASP A 463 -9.26 10.35 7.25
CA ASP A 463 -10.42 10.35 8.13
C ASP A 463 -11.49 11.36 7.64
N VAL A 464 -12.35 10.94 6.69
CA VAL A 464 -13.43 11.81 6.15
C VAL A 464 -14.63 11.88 7.09
N ASN A 465 -14.71 10.95 8.04
CA ASN A 465 -15.86 10.76 8.91
C ASN A 465 -15.61 11.22 10.38
N GLY A 466 -14.37 11.54 10.72
CA GLY A 466 -13.93 12.07 12.01
C GLY A 466 -13.82 11.04 13.13
N ASP A 467 -13.62 9.75 12.81
CA ASP A 467 -13.47 8.68 13.80
C ASP A 467 -12.01 8.36 14.18
N GLY A 468 -11.07 9.06 13.57
CA GLY A 468 -9.63 8.93 13.79
C GLY A 468 -8.97 7.80 13.00
N ILE A 469 -9.67 7.18 12.04
CA ILE A 469 -9.17 6.07 11.23
C ILE A 469 -9.22 6.47 9.76
N ASP A 470 -8.20 6.08 8.99
CA ASP A 470 -8.19 6.41 7.57
C ASP A 470 -9.25 5.61 6.81
N ASP A 471 -9.97 6.30 5.93
CA ASP A 471 -10.96 5.74 5.03
C ASP A 471 -10.35 5.48 3.64
N LEU A 472 -11.11 4.85 2.76
CA LEU A 472 -10.68 4.50 1.40
C LEU A 472 -11.61 5.08 0.34
N ILE A 473 -11.06 5.40 -0.83
CA ILE A 473 -11.84 5.79 -2.01
C ILE A 473 -11.47 4.95 -3.24
N VAL A 474 -12.50 4.47 -3.95
CA VAL A 474 -12.39 3.62 -5.13
C VAL A 474 -13.24 4.19 -6.27
N GLY A 475 -12.63 4.42 -7.43
CA GLY A 475 -13.31 4.91 -8.64
C GLY A 475 -13.79 3.80 -9.57
N ALA A 476 -14.98 4.00 -10.16
CA ALA A 476 -15.61 3.18 -11.19
C ALA A 476 -16.17 4.06 -12.32
N PRO A 477 -15.30 4.55 -13.23
CA PRO A 477 -15.66 5.59 -14.19
C PRO A 477 -16.68 5.16 -15.25
N GLN A 478 -16.89 3.86 -15.46
CA GLN A 478 -17.84 3.34 -16.44
C GLN A 478 -19.16 2.87 -15.82
N ALA A 479 -19.33 3.07 -14.51
CA ALA A 479 -20.60 2.83 -13.86
C ALA A 479 -21.70 3.71 -14.48
N ASN A 480 -22.92 3.17 -14.48
CA ASN A 480 -24.10 3.78 -15.10
C ASN A 480 -25.14 4.23 -14.06
N PRO A 481 -24.78 5.11 -13.10
CA PRO A 481 -25.70 5.52 -12.04
C PRO A 481 -26.93 6.20 -12.63
N ASN A 482 -28.11 5.90 -12.06
CA ASN A 482 -29.38 6.46 -12.49
C ASN A 482 -29.66 6.27 -14.00
N SER A 483 -29.13 5.19 -14.59
CA SER A 483 -29.21 4.88 -16.02
C SER A 483 -28.54 5.92 -16.93
N ILE A 484 -27.61 6.72 -16.40
CA ILE A 484 -26.80 7.66 -17.18
C ILE A 484 -25.53 6.95 -17.60
N ARG A 485 -25.31 6.80 -18.90
CA ARG A 485 -24.18 6.05 -19.45
C ARG A 485 -22.84 6.66 -19.05
N ASP A 486 -21.90 5.84 -18.58
CA ASP A 486 -20.51 6.23 -18.26
C ASP A 486 -20.44 7.51 -17.41
N ALA A 487 -21.46 7.73 -16.56
CA ALA A 487 -21.46 8.87 -15.66
C ALA A 487 -20.47 8.66 -14.51
N GLY A 488 -20.18 7.41 -14.16
CA GLY A 488 -19.18 7.03 -13.17
C GLY A 488 -19.70 7.04 -11.73
N GLU A 489 -19.13 6.18 -10.90
CA GLU A 489 -19.39 6.12 -9.45
C GLU A 489 -18.06 6.15 -8.70
N SER A 490 -18.09 6.69 -7.47
CA SER A 490 -16.99 6.55 -6.50
C SER A 490 -17.54 5.92 -5.23
N TYR A 491 -16.77 5.02 -4.65
CA TYR A 491 -17.11 4.33 -3.42
C TYR A 491 -16.17 4.77 -2.32
N VAL A 492 -16.72 5.33 -1.25
CA VAL A 492 -15.96 5.66 -0.04
C VAL A 492 -16.25 4.57 0.96
N VAL A 493 -15.22 3.91 1.47
CA VAL A 493 -15.34 2.81 2.44
C VAL A 493 -14.69 3.27 3.73
N PHE A 494 -15.44 3.22 4.83
CA PHE A 494 -14.87 3.67 6.10
C PHE A 494 -13.91 2.65 6.69
N GLY A 495 -12.78 3.15 7.17
CA GLY A 495 -11.85 2.41 8.02
C GLY A 495 -12.55 1.93 9.29
N GLN A 496 -11.98 0.91 9.92
CA GLN A 496 -12.52 0.40 11.18
C GLN A 496 -11.38 -0.02 12.08
N ASP A 497 -11.48 0.27 13.38
CA ASP A 497 -10.55 -0.23 14.41
C ASP A 497 -10.74 -1.75 14.51
N GLN A 498 -10.03 -2.47 13.64
CA GLN A 498 -10.12 -3.91 13.49
C GLN A 498 -8.93 -4.54 14.18
N ARG A 499 -9.13 -4.81 15.48
CA ARG A 499 -8.10 -5.43 16.28
C ARG A 499 -8.00 -6.91 15.95
N SER A 500 -6.79 -7.44 15.90
CA SER A 500 -6.53 -8.84 15.66
C SER A 500 -5.72 -9.42 16.82
N LEU A 501 -6.21 -10.55 17.34
CA LEU A 501 -5.48 -11.37 18.28
C LEU A 501 -4.84 -12.51 17.51
N THR A 502 -3.50 -12.50 17.42
CA THR A 502 -2.71 -13.40 16.57
C THR A 502 -1.93 -14.41 17.39
N ILE A 503 -1.62 -15.55 16.76
CA ILE A 503 -0.73 -16.57 17.31
C ILE A 503 0.10 -17.18 16.17
N ALA A 504 1.42 -17.25 16.33
CA ALA A 504 2.32 -17.62 15.24
C ALA A 504 2.20 -19.09 14.80
N ASP A 505 2.28 -19.33 13.49
CA ASP A 505 2.40 -20.67 12.89
C ASP A 505 3.65 -21.36 13.44
N PHE A 506 3.57 -22.66 13.75
CA PHE A 506 4.73 -23.38 14.30
C PHE A 506 4.75 -24.87 13.98
N THR A 507 5.97 -25.43 14.08
CA THR A 507 6.25 -26.85 13.89
C THR A 507 7.02 -27.41 15.06
N ARG A 508 6.52 -28.47 15.70
CA ARG A 508 7.29 -29.24 16.69
C ARG A 508 6.98 -30.72 16.64
N GLY A 509 8.00 -31.53 16.94
CA GLY A 509 7.89 -32.96 16.83
C GLY A 509 7.27 -33.61 18.07
N PRO A 510 6.82 -34.87 17.98
CA PRO A 510 6.27 -35.61 19.10
C PRO A 510 7.18 -35.58 20.33
N GLY A 511 6.65 -35.19 21.48
CA GLY A 511 7.39 -35.12 22.73
C GLY A 511 8.19 -33.83 22.95
N GLN A 512 8.22 -32.89 22.01
CA GLN A 512 8.91 -31.61 22.15
C GLN A 512 8.00 -30.51 22.71
N ASN A 513 8.58 -29.58 23.48
CA ASN A 513 7.90 -28.34 23.89
C ASN A 513 7.71 -27.43 22.66
N VAL A 514 6.63 -26.66 22.64
CA VAL A 514 6.40 -25.64 21.58
C VAL A 514 7.50 -24.58 21.62
N ASN A 515 7.90 -23.99 20.50
CA ASN A 515 8.85 -22.86 20.53
C ASN A 515 8.58 -21.99 19.29
N SER A 516 8.30 -20.71 19.51
CA SER A 516 8.14 -19.67 18.47
C SER A 516 9.44 -18.89 18.31
N SER A 517 9.69 -18.32 17.12
CA SER A 517 10.90 -17.53 16.85
C SER A 517 11.18 -16.52 17.95
N GLY A 518 12.37 -16.59 18.55
CA GLY A 518 12.83 -15.64 19.57
C GLY A 518 12.45 -15.94 21.03
N VAL A 519 11.51 -16.85 21.33
CA VAL A 519 11.12 -17.17 22.72
C VAL A 519 11.06 -18.68 22.98
N ALA A 520 12.12 -19.18 23.63
CA ALA A 520 12.27 -20.59 23.95
C ALA A 520 11.04 -21.14 24.71
N GLU A 521 10.57 -22.31 24.26
CA GLU A 521 9.52 -23.13 24.89
C GLU A 521 8.11 -22.53 24.92
N LYS A 522 7.84 -21.49 24.11
CA LYS A 522 6.59 -20.71 24.16
C LYS A 522 6.09 -20.26 22.79
N ILE A 523 4.79 -20.03 22.64
CA ILE A 523 4.20 -19.39 21.45
C ILE A 523 3.60 -18.04 21.83
N LEU A 524 4.02 -16.97 21.17
CA LEU A 524 3.53 -15.62 21.44
C LEU A 524 2.08 -15.41 20.96
N ILE A 525 1.30 -14.69 21.77
CA ILE A 525 -0.02 -14.16 21.44
C ILE A 525 0.07 -12.64 21.47
N GLN A 526 -0.26 -11.99 20.36
CA GLN A 526 -0.18 -10.53 20.20
C GLN A 526 -1.52 -9.94 19.83
N LEU A 527 -1.72 -8.70 20.25
CA LEU A 527 -2.76 -7.83 19.77
C LEU A 527 -2.12 -6.80 18.84
N ASN A 528 -2.64 -6.62 17.62
CA ASN A 528 -2.07 -5.62 16.70
C ASN A 528 -2.23 -4.17 17.19
N ASN A 529 -3.29 -3.86 17.95
CA ASN A 529 -3.44 -2.57 18.61
C ASN A 529 -3.90 -2.66 20.08
N GLY A 530 -3.01 -2.30 20.99
CA GLY A 530 -3.27 -2.21 22.42
C GLY A 530 -4.16 -1.04 22.85
N GLU A 531 -4.30 0.03 22.07
CA GLU A 531 -4.74 1.33 22.58
C GLU A 531 -6.03 1.26 23.42
N GLY A 532 -5.94 1.61 24.71
CA GLY A 532 -7.11 1.65 25.59
C GLY A 532 -7.67 0.27 25.98
N VAL A 533 -7.09 -0.84 25.52
CA VAL A 533 -7.46 -2.18 25.99
C VAL A 533 -7.02 -2.35 27.44
N THR A 534 -7.98 -2.69 28.28
CA THR A 534 -7.81 -3.01 29.71
C THR A 534 -8.21 -4.46 30.00
N LYS A 535 -8.93 -5.11 29.08
CA LYS A 535 -9.42 -6.48 29.21
C LYS A 535 -9.43 -7.22 27.88
N VAL A 536 -8.93 -8.45 27.88
CA VAL A 536 -8.91 -9.36 26.72
C VAL A 536 -9.46 -10.71 27.16
N ASP A 537 -10.62 -11.08 26.63
CA ASP A 537 -11.23 -12.39 26.84
C ASP A 537 -11.24 -13.15 25.52
N PHE A 538 -10.86 -14.43 25.51
CA PHE A 538 -10.91 -15.28 24.32
C PHE A 538 -10.86 -16.77 24.66
N THR A 539 -11.14 -17.61 23.67
CA THR A 539 -11.02 -19.08 23.76
C THR A 539 -10.06 -19.57 22.69
N ILE A 540 -9.07 -20.37 23.08
CA ILE A 540 -8.21 -21.11 22.14
C ILE A 540 -8.81 -22.50 21.94
N SER A 541 -9.21 -22.82 20.71
CA SER A 541 -9.63 -24.16 20.28
C SER A 541 -8.45 -24.87 19.60
N TYR A 542 -8.15 -26.11 19.99
CA TYR A 542 -7.00 -26.89 19.48
C TYR A 542 -7.28 -28.40 19.47
N ASN A 543 -6.50 -29.18 18.71
CA ASN A 543 -6.57 -30.64 18.73
C ASN A 543 -5.71 -31.23 19.87
N PRO A 544 -6.31 -31.81 20.93
CA PRO A 544 -5.57 -32.35 22.09
C PRO A 544 -4.74 -33.60 21.76
N GLN A 545 -4.96 -34.25 20.61
CA GLN A 545 -4.10 -35.37 20.16
C GLN A 545 -2.78 -34.88 19.56
N LEU A 546 -2.73 -33.63 19.12
CA LEU A 546 -1.57 -33.03 18.46
C LEU A 546 -0.85 -32.03 19.38
N LEU A 547 -1.56 -31.39 20.30
CA LEU A 547 -1.00 -30.38 21.19
C LEU A 547 -1.60 -30.50 22.60
N ASP A 548 -0.75 -30.49 23.61
CA ASP A 548 -1.12 -30.37 25.02
C ASP A 548 -0.75 -28.98 25.53
N ILE A 549 -1.74 -28.10 25.64
CA ILE A 549 -1.57 -26.77 26.20
C ILE A 549 -1.60 -26.90 27.71
N THR A 550 -0.50 -26.52 28.38
CA THR A 550 -0.35 -26.62 29.84
C THR A 550 -0.81 -25.34 30.55
N GLY A 551 -0.70 -24.18 29.91
CA GLY A 551 -1.19 -22.91 30.44
C GLY A 551 -0.77 -21.71 29.60
N LEU A 552 -0.80 -20.53 30.21
CA LEU A 552 -0.48 -19.26 29.57
C LEU A 552 0.33 -18.40 30.57
N SER A 553 1.37 -17.72 30.10
CA SER A 553 2.16 -16.77 30.91
C SER A 553 2.16 -15.40 30.27
N LEU A 554 1.96 -14.34 31.04
CA LEU A 554 1.99 -12.95 30.55
C LEU A 554 3.36 -12.57 29.99
N ASP A 555 3.37 -11.64 29.05
CA ASP A 555 4.59 -10.96 28.60
C ASP A 555 5.13 -10.05 29.71
N SER A 556 6.46 -10.03 29.87
CA SER A 556 7.12 -9.26 30.95
C SER A 556 7.18 -7.76 30.69
N ASN A 557 6.97 -7.33 29.44
CA ASN A 557 6.98 -5.92 29.03
C ASN A 557 5.61 -5.26 29.10
N LEU A 558 4.55 -6.02 29.44
CA LEU A 558 3.26 -5.41 29.75
C LEU A 558 3.43 -4.39 30.89
N PRO A 559 2.68 -3.27 30.88
CA PRO A 559 2.75 -2.24 31.92
C PRO A 559 2.75 -2.88 33.31
N THR A 560 3.87 -2.74 34.01
CA THR A 560 4.20 -3.59 35.17
C THR A 560 3.27 -3.29 36.34
N GLY A 561 2.53 -4.31 36.81
CA GLY A 561 1.81 -4.28 38.09
C GLY A 561 0.37 -4.80 38.06
N ASP A 562 -0.34 -4.64 36.94
CA ASP A 562 -1.80 -4.75 36.92
C ASP A 562 -2.37 -5.84 36.01
N TRP A 563 -1.60 -6.32 35.04
CA TRP A 563 -2.05 -7.40 34.17
C TRP A 563 -2.10 -8.74 34.91
N LYS A 564 -3.27 -9.36 34.91
CA LYS A 564 -3.56 -10.67 35.51
C LYS A 564 -4.09 -11.60 34.43
N VAL A 565 -3.64 -12.85 34.48
CA VAL A 565 -4.15 -13.93 33.64
C VAL A 565 -4.92 -14.92 34.48
N SER A 566 -6.09 -15.32 34.01
CA SER A 566 -6.76 -16.52 34.46
C SER A 566 -7.14 -17.38 33.26
N VAL A 567 -6.98 -18.69 33.42
CA VAL A 567 -7.31 -19.65 32.36
C VAL A 567 -8.18 -20.77 32.90
N SER A 568 -9.11 -21.27 32.07
CA SER A 568 -9.89 -22.48 32.39
C SER A 568 -9.83 -23.49 31.24
N LYS A 569 -9.82 -24.79 31.61
CA LYS A 569 -9.77 -25.94 30.68
C LYS A 569 -10.95 -26.87 30.91
N ASP A 570 -12.13 -26.29 31.05
CA ASP A 570 -13.34 -27.04 31.41
C ASP A 570 -13.81 -27.96 30.27
N ILE A 571 -13.35 -27.71 29.05
CA ILE A 571 -13.68 -28.46 27.83
C ILE A 571 -12.37 -28.94 27.19
N THR A 572 -12.27 -30.25 26.95
CA THR A 572 -11.12 -30.86 26.27
C THR A 572 -10.90 -30.23 24.88
N GLY A 573 -9.68 -29.77 24.60
CA GLY A 573 -9.36 -29.08 23.35
C GLY A 573 -9.74 -27.60 23.33
N GLN A 574 -10.12 -27.02 24.47
CA GLN A 574 -10.35 -25.58 24.62
C GLN A 574 -9.62 -25.01 25.85
N LEU A 575 -9.02 -23.83 25.68
CA LEU A 575 -8.48 -23.01 26.76
C LEU A 575 -9.19 -21.66 26.76
N LYS A 576 -10.00 -21.39 27.78
CA LYS A 576 -10.56 -20.04 27.99
C LYS A 576 -9.54 -19.18 28.69
N VAL A 577 -9.38 -17.95 28.22
CA VAL A 577 -8.39 -17.00 28.71
C VAL A 577 -9.08 -15.70 29.05
N HIS A 578 -8.77 -15.17 30.23
CA HIS A 578 -9.18 -13.85 30.69
C HIS A 578 -7.96 -13.08 31.15
N LEU A 579 -7.68 -11.97 30.48
CA LEU A 579 -6.61 -11.03 30.80
C LEU A 579 -7.23 -9.69 31.21
N THR A 580 -6.74 -9.10 32.29
CA THR A 580 -7.19 -7.77 32.76
C THR A 580 -6.01 -6.99 33.30
N GLY A 581 -5.91 -5.70 33.00
CA GLY A 581 -4.92 -4.79 33.56
C GLY A 581 -5.21 -3.33 33.20
N ASP A 582 -4.18 -2.49 33.31
CA ASP A 582 -4.24 -1.09 32.90
C ASP A 582 -4.30 -0.94 31.37
N ALA A 583 -4.76 0.22 30.92
CA ALA A 583 -4.89 0.53 29.50
C ALA A 583 -3.54 0.40 28.79
N LEU A 584 -3.48 -0.41 27.73
CA LEU A 584 -2.28 -0.49 26.90
C LEU A 584 -2.14 0.76 26.04
N ALA A 585 -0.90 1.07 25.68
CA ALA A 585 -0.58 2.10 24.71
C ALA A 585 -1.00 1.66 23.30
N GLN A 586 -1.05 2.64 22.38
CA GLN A 586 -1.25 2.39 20.96
C GLN A 586 -0.12 1.53 20.37
N GLY A 587 -0.49 0.73 19.37
CA GLY A 587 0.41 -0.16 18.64
C GLY A 587 0.42 -1.60 19.14
N VAL A 588 1.30 -2.41 18.56
CA VAL A 588 1.35 -3.86 18.81
C VAL A 588 1.68 -4.16 20.27
N ALA A 589 0.85 -5.00 20.89
CA ALA A 589 1.03 -5.45 22.27
C ALA A 589 1.25 -6.96 22.35
N ASN A 590 2.43 -7.36 22.83
CA ASN A 590 2.69 -8.74 23.25
C ASN A 590 1.92 -9.00 24.55
N LEU A 591 0.86 -9.82 24.48
CA LEU A 591 0.01 -10.04 25.64
C LEU A 591 0.52 -11.18 26.50
N ALA A 592 0.76 -12.33 25.86
CA ALA A 592 1.07 -13.54 26.58
C ALA A 592 1.73 -14.60 25.70
N TYR A 593 2.17 -15.64 26.37
CA TYR A 593 2.81 -16.80 25.78
C TYR A 593 2.05 -18.07 26.14
N LEU A 594 1.71 -18.86 25.12
CA LEU A 594 1.15 -20.18 25.26
C LEU A 594 2.23 -21.17 25.69
N ASN A 595 2.04 -21.82 26.83
CA ASN A 595 2.91 -22.88 27.32
C ASN A 595 2.32 -24.23 26.88
N ALA A 596 2.97 -24.93 25.95
CA ALA A 596 2.42 -26.16 25.39
C ALA A 596 3.50 -27.19 25.00
N LYS A 597 3.06 -28.43 24.80
CA LYS A 597 3.91 -29.54 24.39
C LYS A 597 3.21 -30.38 23.34
N VAL A 598 3.93 -30.86 22.35
CA VAL A 598 3.41 -31.85 21.41
C VAL A 598 3.44 -33.23 22.09
N PRO A 599 2.31 -33.94 22.24
CA PRO A 599 2.30 -35.28 22.86
C PRO A 599 3.24 -36.24 22.13
N SER A 600 3.91 -37.13 22.85
CA SER A 600 4.74 -38.17 22.23
C SER A 600 3.94 -39.16 21.36
N THR A 601 2.63 -39.22 21.55
CA THR A 601 1.68 -40.01 20.76
C THR A 601 1.18 -39.29 19.51
N ALA A 602 1.54 -38.02 19.30
CA ALA A 602 1.08 -37.25 18.15
C ALA A 602 1.57 -37.86 16.84
N THR A 603 0.70 -37.92 15.84
CA THR A 603 1.02 -38.50 14.53
C THR A 603 1.99 -37.60 13.78
N TYR A 604 3.16 -38.13 13.41
CA TYR A 604 4.18 -37.37 12.69
C TYR A 604 3.72 -36.92 11.28
N GLY A 605 3.92 -35.64 11.01
CA GLY A 605 3.47 -34.86 9.87
C GLY A 605 1.95 -34.69 9.77
N ALA A 606 1.21 -34.87 10.87
CA ALA A 606 -0.16 -34.40 10.95
C ALA A 606 -0.17 -32.89 11.13
N THR A 607 -1.16 -32.23 10.52
CA THR A 607 -1.44 -30.81 10.71
C THR A 607 -2.67 -30.64 11.59
N GLY A 608 -2.61 -29.70 12.52
CA GLY A 608 -3.73 -29.25 13.33
C GLY A 608 -3.93 -27.75 13.19
N GLU A 609 -5.16 -27.30 13.45
CA GLU A 609 -5.46 -25.88 13.57
C GLU A 609 -5.53 -25.50 15.05
N ILE A 610 -4.99 -24.32 15.37
CA ILE A 610 -5.27 -23.59 16.60
C ILE A 610 -6.10 -22.37 16.21
N LYS A 611 -7.23 -22.15 16.88
CA LYS A 611 -8.15 -21.03 16.58
C LYS A 611 -8.34 -20.19 17.81
N ILE A 612 -8.25 -18.87 17.64
CA ILE A 612 -8.70 -17.91 18.63
C ILE A 612 -10.15 -17.54 18.31
N GLU A 613 -11.04 -17.80 19.25
CA GLU A 613 -12.50 -17.68 19.09
C GLU A 613 -13.15 -17.01 20.31
N SER A 614 -14.40 -16.58 20.16
CA SER A 614 -15.19 -15.97 21.25
C SER A 614 -14.47 -14.80 21.94
N MET A 615 -13.84 -13.93 21.15
CA MET A 615 -13.04 -12.83 21.68
C MET A 615 -13.90 -11.64 22.08
N GLN A 616 -13.48 -10.96 23.14
CA GLN A 616 -13.99 -9.65 23.54
C GLN A 616 -12.84 -8.80 24.08
N LEU A 617 -12.72 -7.58 23.58
CA LEU A 617 -11.85 -6.55 24.14
C LEU A 617 -12.72 -5.54 24.91
N ASN A 618 -12.38 -5.27 26.17
CA ASN A 618 -13.14 -4.40 27.07
C ASN A 618 -14.65 -4.72 27.15
N GLY A 619 -15.02 -6.00 26.99
CA GLY A 619 -16.43 -6.43 26.97
C GLY A 619 -17.16 -6.17 25.66
N GLY A 620 -16.44 -6.01 24.55
CA GLY A 620 -16.98 -5.80 23.20
C GLY A 620 -16.94 -4.36 22.73
N SER A 621 -16.19 -3.48 23.40
CA SER A 621 -16.03 -2.08 22.98
C SER A 621 -15.20 -1.92 21.71
N PHE A 622 -14.37 -2.91 21.37
CA PHE A 622 -13.60 -2.93 20.13
C PHE A 622 -13.99 -4.14 19.29
N ASN A 623 -13.97 -3.95 17.97
CA ASN A 623 -14.08 -5.06 17.04
C ASN A 623 -12.77 -5.85 17.08
N VAL A 624 -12.88 -7.15 17.33
CA VAL A 624 -11.73 -8.03 17.40
C VAL A 624 -11.93 -9.28 16.58
N ILE A 625 -10.93 -9.60 15.76
CA ILE A 625 -10.84 -10.84 14.99
C ILE A 625 -9.75 -11.73 15.55
N GLY A 626 -9.96 -13.04 15.39
CA GLY A 626 -9.05 -14.06 15.89
C GLY A 626 -8.32 -14.72 14.75
N ASP A 627 -7.02 -14.91 14.93
CA ASP A 627 -6.22 -15.63 13.96
C ASP A 627 -6.47 -17.14 14.00
N LYS A 628 -6.04 -17.81 12.93
CA LYS A 628 -6.02 -19.26 12.77
C LYS A 628 -4.63 -19.69 12.36
N THR A 629 -4.11 -20.60 13.14
CA THR A 629 -2.70 -20.94 13.12
C THR A 629 -2.54 -22.41 12.79
N THR A 630 -1.63 -22.68 11.87
CA THR A 630 -1.23 -24.02 11.48
C THR A 630 -0.19 -24.54 12.46
N HIS A 631 -0.50 -25.66 13.07
CA HIS A 631 0.45 -26.47 13.82
C HIS A 631 0.81 -27.71 13.01
N LEU A 632 2.08 -27.86 12.63
CA LEU A 632 2.61 -29.08 12.03
C LEU A 632 3.34 -29.92 13.08
N VAL A 633 2.96 -31.20 13.20
CA VAL A 633 3.68 -32.16 14.05
C VAL A 633 4.90 -32.70 13.29
N ALA A 634 6.01 -31.98 13.26
CA ALA A 634 7.25 -32.42 12.62
C ALA A 634 8.49 -31.88 13.35
N TYR A 635 9.65 -32.49 13.13
CA TYR A 635 10.92 -31.96 13.64
C TYR A 635 11.40 -30.85 12.71
N LEU A 636 11.73 -29.69 13.29
CA LEU A 636 12.29 -28.57 12.53
C LEU A 636 13.59 -29.01 11.85
N GLY A 637 13.69 -28.82 10.54
CA GLY A 637 14.82 -29.27 9.73
C GLY A 637 14.79 -30.72 9.24
N ASP A 638 13.79 -31.54 9.61
CA ASP A 638 13.51 -32.82 8.91
C ASP A 638 12.65 -32.52 7.69
N ALA A 639 13.30 -32.19 6.58
CA ALA A 639 12.64 -31.70 5.37
C ALA A 639 12.06 -32.83 4.51
N ASN A 640 12.50 -34.08 4.72
CA ASN A 640 12.04 -35.24 3.97
C ASN A 640 11.03 -36.12 4.74
N ARG A 641 10.75 -35.79 6.01
CA ARG A 641 9.78 -36.44 6.91
C ARG A 641 10.17 -37.87 7.31
N ASP A 642 11.45 -38.21 7.35
CA ASP A 642 11.94 -39.55 7.73
C ASP A 642 12.30 -39.71 9.22
N ARG A 643 12.13 -38.63 10.00
CA ARG A 643 12.48 -38.51 11.43
C ARG A 643 13.97 -38.66 11.69
N LYS A 644 14.81 -38.21 10.77
CA LYS A 644 16.26 -38.15 10.92
C LYS A 644 16.76 -36.82 10.37
N TYR A 645 17.80 -36.28 11.00
CA TYR A 645 18.57 -35.22 10.36
C TYR A 645 19.63 -35.89 9.49
N SER A 646 19.56 -35.66 8.18
CA SER A 646 20.43 -36.28 7.20
C SER A 646 20.91 -35.27 6.15
N SER A 647 21.86 -35.69 5.32
CA SER A 647 22.27 -34.89 4.16
C SER A 647 21.13 -34.66 3.16
N ALA A 648 20.10 -35.51 3.14
CA ALA A 648 18.95 -35.31 2.27
C ALA A 648 18.12 -34.08 2.69
N ASP A 649 18.05 -33.80 3.99
CA ASP A 649 17.36 -32.61 4.52
C ASP A 649 18.11 -31.34 4.17
N VAL A 650 19.43 -31.36 4.35
CA VAL A 650 20.31 -30.26 3.95
C VAL A 650 20.14 -29.95 2.47
N VAL A 651 20.05 -30.97 1.62
CA VAL A 651 19.85 -30.79 0.17
C VAL A 651 18.47 -30.20 -0.12
N ALA A 652 17.41 -30.69 0.51
CA ALA A 652 16.05 -30.16 0.30
C ALA A 652 15.95 -28.68 0.70
N ILE A 653 16.49 -28.31 1.86
CA ILE A 653 16.51 -26.93 2.35
C ILE A 653 17.41 -26.06 1.46
N SER A 654 18.56 -26.57 1.02
CA SER A 654 19.45 -25.82 0.09
C SER A 654 18.77 -25.55 -1.25
N ARG A 655 17.95 -26.48 -1.75
CA ARG A 655 17.21 -26.29 -3.01
C ARG A 655 16.11 -25.23 -2.87
N LEU A 656 15.41 -25.21 -1.74
CA LEU A 656 14.46 -24.13 -1.41
C LEU A 656 15.18 -22.78 -1.30
N ALA A 657 16.29 -22.74 -0.56
CA ALA A 657 17.11 -21.53 -0.41
C ALA A 657 17.67 -21.00 -1.74
N ALA A 658 17.96 -21.91 -2.68
CA ALA A 658 18.41 -21.56 -4.03
C ALA A 658 17.25 -21.25 -5.00
N GLY A 659 15.99 -21.30 -4.55
CA GLY A 659 14.81 -21.10 -5.39
C GLY A 659 14.60 -22.18 -6.45
N LEU A 660 15.28 -23.34 -6.31
CA LEU A 660 15.16 -24.46 -7.24
C LEU A 660 13.87 -25.27 -7.01
N ASP A 661 13.34 -25.22 -5.79
CA ASP A 661 12.05 -25.77 -5.41
C ASP A 661 11.23 -24.67 -4.70
N SER A 662 9.90 -24.73 -4.82
CA SER A 662 8.98 -23.81 -4.12
C SER A 662 8.27 -24.45 -2.93
N SER A 663 8.46 -25.75 -2.68
CA SER A 663 7.81 -26.50 -1.60
C SER A 663 8.57 -27.77 -1.23
N LEU A 664 8.27 -28.33 -0.05
CA LEU A 664 8.77 -29.64 0.37
C LEU A 664 7.79 -30.74 -0.05
N SER A 665 8.24 -31.66 -0.90
CA SER A 665 7.40 -32.76 -1.40
C SER A 665 6.83 -33.67 -0.30
N ALA A 666 7.56 -33.81 0.81
CA ALA A 666 7.15 -34.59 1.99
C ALA A 666 6.04 -33.91 2.82
N TYR A 667 5.85 -32.61 2.64
CA TYR A 667 4.88 -31.75 3.34
C TYR A 667 3.97 -31.02 2.34
N SER A 668 3.31 -31.79 1.48
CA SER A 668 2.38 -31.24 0.49
C SER A 668 1.31 -30.34 1.12
N GLY A 669 1.22 -29.10 0.64
CA GLY A 669 0.23 -28.11 1.09
C GLY A 669 0.59 -27.41 2.41
N VAL A 670 1.80 -27.62 2.94
CA VAL A 670 2.33 -26.88 4.09
C VAL A 670 3.34 -25.86 3.61
N ASP A 671 3.31 -24.66 4.20
CA ASP A 671 4.33 -23.64 3.97
C ASP A 671 5.72 -24.21 4.33
N PRO A 672 6.70 -24.24 3.40
CA PRO A 672 8.02 -24.76 3.71
C PRO A 672 8.74 -23.99 4.83
N LEU A 673 8.39 -22.72 5.11
CA LEU A 673 8.96 -21.94 6.21
C LEU A 673 8.79 -22.66 7.55
N LEU A 674 7.65 -23.34 7.75
CA LEU A 674 7.35 -24.07 8.98
C LEU A 674 8.37 -25.16 9.32
N VAL A 675 9.07 -25.72 8.32
CA VAL A 675 10.03 -26.83 8.53
C VAL A 675 11.46 -26.40 8.27
N ALA A 676 11.66 -25.52 7.29
CA ALA A 676 12.97 -25.22 6.71
C ALA A 676 13.57 -23.89 7.16
N ASP A 677 12.79 -22.97 7.74
CA ASP A 677 13.34 -21.79 8.42
C ASP A 677 13.78 -22.19 9.83
N ILE A 678 15.08 -22.48 9.98
CA ILE A 678 15.62 -23.01 11.22
C ILE A 678 15.84 -21.88 12.22
N ASN A 679 16.37 -20.76 11.74
CA ASN A 679 16.76 -19.66 12.59
C ASN A 679 15.56 -18.76 12.97
N GLY A 680 14.44 -18.89 12.25
CA GLY A 680 13.18 -18.22 12.53
C GLY A 680 13.10 -16.79 12.03
N ASP A 681 13.92 -16.42 11.03
CA ASP A 681 13.98 -15.07 10.44
C ASP A 681 13.00 -14.87 9.28
N GLY A 682 12.11 -15.84 9.03
CA GLY A 682 11.10 -15.80 7.98
C GLY A 682 11.64 -16.13 6.59
N VAL A 683 12.91 -16.56 6.45
CA VAL A 683 13.53 -16.84 5.16
C VAL A 683 14.26 -18.18 5.17
N ILE A 684 13.99 -19.02 4.17
CA ILE A 684 14.77 -20.25 3.97
C ILE A 684 16.04 -19.89 3.22
N SER A 685 17.18 -20.00 3.89
CA SER A 685 18.48 -19.60 3.35
C SER A 685 19.52 -20.72 3.40
N ALA A 686 20.69 -20.46 2.81
CA ALA A 686 21.83 -21.36 2.94
C ALA A 686 22.31 -21.50 4.41
N LEU A 687 22.02 -20.51 5.26
CA LEU A 687 22.30 -20.59 6.69
C LEU A 687 21.45 -21.68 7.34
N ASP A 688 20.17 -21.78 6.99
CA ASP A 688 19.26 -22.80 7.52
C ASP A 688 19.71 -24.21 7.15
N ALA A 689 20.10 -24.40 5.88
CA ALA A 689 20.71 -25.65 5.44
C ALA A 689 22.01 -25.97 6.21
N ALA A 690 22.85 -24.96 6.48
CA ALA A 690 24.07 -25.13 7.27
C ALA A 690 23.77 -25.47 8.74
N LEU A 691 22.72 -24.89 9.33
CA LEU A 691 22.29 -25.20 10.70
C LEU A 691 21.85 -26.66 10.82
N VAL A 692 21.11 -27.19 9.84
CA VAL A 692 20.78 -28.63 9.78
C VAL A 692 22.05 -29.46 9.56
N ALA A 693 22.93 -29.05 8.65
CA ALA A 693 24.18 -29.76 8.37
C ALA A 693 25.08 -29.90 9.61
N ASN A 694 25.13 -28.88 10.47
CA ASN A 694 25.85 -28.93 11.74
C ASN A 694 25.28 -30.01 12.67
N VAL A 695 23.94 -30.14 12.74
CA VAL A 695 23.27 -31.18 13.51
C VAL A 695 23.53 -32.57 12.94
N VAL A 696 23.52 -32.72 11.60
CA VAL A 696 23.91 -33.97 10.92
C VAL A 696 25.34 -34.39 11.29
N ASN A 697 26.24 -33.42 11.49
CA ASN A 697 27.62 -33.66 11.89
C ASN A 697 27.82 -33.79 13.42
N GLY A 698 26.75 -33.90 14.20
CA GLY A 698 26.79 -34.15 15.65
C GLY A 698 26.92 -32.91 16.52
N SER A 699 26.74 -31.70 15.97
CA SER A 699 26.66 -30.47 16.77
C SER A 699 25.26 -30.29 17.36
N THR A 700 25.17 -29.70 18.55
CA THR A 700 23.88 -29.28 19.12
C THR A 700 23.49 -27.90 18.61
N ASN A 701 22.21 -27.68 18.35
CA ASN A 701 21.67 -26.40 17.94
C ASN A 701 20.45 -26.06 18.82
N SER A 702 20.38 -24.83 19.34
CA SER A 702 19.26 -24.40 20.19
C SER A 702 17.93 -24.31 19.46
N PHE A 703 17.95 -24.11 18.13
CA PHE A 703 16.77 -24.03 17.28
C PHE A 703 16.24 -25.41 16.87
N ILE A 704 17.14 -26.40 16.75
CA ILE A 704 16.83 -27.78 16.37
C ILE A 704 17.01 -28.68 17.59
N PRO A 705 15.93 -29.01 18.33
CA PRO A 705 16.07 -29.89 19.48
C PRO A 705 16.50 -31.29 19.02
N PRO A 706 17.22 -32.04 19.86
CA PRO A 706 17.52 -33.44 19.60
C PRO A 706 16.25 -34.25 19.31
N LEU A 707 16.38 -35.22 18.41
CA LEU A 707 15.33 -36.20 18.18
C LEU A 707 15.16 -37.07 19.46
N PRO A 708 13.93 -37.29 19.93
CA PRO A 708 13.63 -38.16 21.08
C PRO A 708 14.12 -39.60 20.95
#